data_AF-A0AAV0B038-F1
#
_entry.id   AF-A0AAV0B038-F1
#
_cell.length_a   1.000
_cell.length_b   1.000
_cell.length_c   1.000
_cell.angle_alpha   90.00
_cell.angle_beta   90.00
_cell.angle_gamma   90.00
#
_symmetry.space_group_name_H-M   'P 1'
#
loop_
_entity.id
_entity.type
_entity.pdbx_description
1 polymer ?
#
loop_
_entity_poly.entity_id
_entity_poly.type
_entity_poly.pdbx_seq_one_letter_code
_entity_poly.pdbx_strand_id
1 'polypeptide(L)'
;MSPLTLLTTLSSRDKQSILSIATDHEAGHVFGGSQSGDIHVWSLHTYFPVTRLVGHQTSVLCLLISLERSLLFSSSGDTTVRVWDTRCFGNALCIIKPPIDSCGDVLSLAWCNRMDTLYLGFQDASIQWIHLPPSKTGCTARVTVTEDDSSAQLTSELTRTNSIPLSHDKCPVESALVRSNSSNCSSARLSTRSATSHPQNIPCYPFGRSQHHKFFDSLSQADLLKALRRGEISYSNSSYSHSHLSIGSPPTLRELQDSTSSSGSNYREDGIKVLFIEQENSVTYAHFGYIYCLLFVHLEDRPVLVSGSGDSTIKVWMIDSNSGALKLPAKQLNSSSSILSTTPVTNQSCEELGAALTLAARGSTLYSGYQDGLIKIWDLETFTCIRTLFHRDSHKTSEKCLKNLTDVLTMTVLDNGDMFSGCSGGLVIRWNSSFQRVLKWKAHQGSTMASLSAMHQGRRLVLTGGSDNAIKIWGVYGMPESDFETAIANSESKDQPVMAFQGNELMFRHLSQLVSYPSISSEDHREDCRQAALYLKKTLIKLGADTRLLPGKPGRNPLVLATFTGKSSVSSPTVLPKRRVLYYGHYDVVQPGNPKDWKTPAFDMSGKNGWLYGRGVSDNKGPTLAVAFAISTLLDQRSLDVDVVMLVEGEEETGSMGFHRAVQENKALIGEIDVILVSNSSWLGDETPCMTFGLRGVIHATVKVTSPQPDLHSGMHGGVVHEPVMDLVRVLSSLVDSSGQIQMEGFYDGVKPICEVENELYDRIVEHLQATENSDFLRHSSLHDIRQNLLAKWRQPALSLHKVDVTGPAHSTVIPSSAQASVSIRIVPNQKMSQITSSFIQFLEKSFQSLNSGNALQIELNQTTDWWLGDPKDPYSKAIDESIEEEWGVKPLWIREGGSIPSIPFLENEFEAKAVHFPMGSATDAAHLPNERIRMLNLEKGSNVVAKFLKKVSQVKNS
;
A
#
# COMPACT_ATOMS: atom_id res chain seq x y z
N MET A 1 13.06 -13.81 -15.93
CA MET A 1 11.85 -14.13 -15.15
C MET A 1 11.72 -15.65 -15.09
N SER A 2 11.55 -16.25 -13.92
CA SER A 2 11.32 -17.70 -13.80
C SER A 2 9.87 -18.06 -14.18
N PRO A 3 9.63 -19.09 -15.01
CA PRO A 3 8.28 -19.57 -15.28
C PRO A 3 7.72 -20.31 -14.05
N LEU A 4 6.43 -20.13 -13.78
CA LEU A 4 5.71 -21.01 -12.85
C LEU A 4 5.53 -22.38 -13.49
N THR A 5 5.95 -23.43 -12.78
CA THR A 5 5.94 -24.80 -13.31
C THR A 5 4.92 -25.63 -12.55
N LEU A 6 3.96 -26.23 -13.26
CA LEU A 6 3.04 -27.22 -12.68
C LEU A 6 3.82 -28.49 -12.33
N LEU A 7 3.91 -28.83 -11.05
CA LEU A 7 4.64 -29.99 -10.56
C LEU A 7 3.77 -31.25 -10.54
N THR A 8 2.51 -31.12 -10.12
CA THR A 8 1.55 -32.23 -10.07
C THR A 8 0.10 -31.75 -10.04
N THR A 9 -0.84 -32.67 -10.25
CA THR A 9 -2.28 -32.49 -10.01
C THR A 9 -2.78 -33.66 -9.14
N LEU A 10 -3.31 -33.35 -7.96
CA LEU A 10 -3.91 -34.28 -7.00
C LEU A 10 -5.43 -34.29 -7.22
N SER A 11 -6.03 -35.40 -7.65
CA SER A 11 -7.49 -35.49 -7.86
C SER A 11 -8.21 -36.14 -6.68
N SER A 12 -9.37 -35.61 -6.30
CA SER A 12 -10.23 -36.17 -5.24
C SER A 12 -10.78 -37.54 -5.65
N ARG A 13 -10.82 -38.50 -4.70
CA ARG A 13 -11.29 -39.87 -4.99
C ARG A 13 -12.80 -39.94 -5.27
N ASP A 14 -13.58 -38.99 -4.75
CA ASP A 14 -15.03 -38.87 -4.93
C ASP A 14 -15.44 -38.07 -6.17
N LYS A 15 -14.47 -37.46 -6.88
CA LYS A 15 -14.69 -36.58 -8.02
C LYS A 15 -15.65 -35.42 -7.68
N GLN A 16 -15.55 -34.89 -6.46
CA GLN A 16 -16.23 -33.68 -6.02
C GLN A 16 -15.26 -32.49 -5.93
N SER A 17 -15.82 -31.28 -6.04
CA SER A 17 -15.08 -30.01 -5.97
C SER A 17 -14.21 -29.95 -4.73
N ILE A 18 -12.97 -29.48 -4.87
CA ILE A 18 -12.15 -29.08 -3.72
C ILE A 18 -12.48 -27.62 -3.41
N LEU A 19 -13.15 -27.39 -2.27
CA LEU A 19 -13.62 -26.07 -1.85
C LEU A 19 -12.58 -25.35 -0.98
N SER A 20 -11.87 -26.12 -0.14
CA SER A 20 -10.89 -25.63 0.83
C SER A 20 -9.62 -26.48 0.81
N ILE A 21 -8.47 -25.86 1.12
CA ILE A 21 -7.18 -26.56 1.22
C ILE A 21 -6.38 -26.07 2.43
N ALA A 22 -5.62 -26.97 3.05
CA ALA A 22 -4.64 -26.68 4.08
C ALA A 22 -3.37 -27.54 3.89
N THR A 23 -2.28 -27.21 4.57
CA THR A 23 -1.03 -27.97 4.46
C THR A 23 -0.28 -28.02 5.79
N ASP A 24 0.12 -29.24 6.19
CA ASP A 24 1.12 -29.46 7.22
C ASP A 24 2.46 -29.59 6.49
N HIS A 25 3.19 -28.48 6.36
CA HIS A 25 4.39 -28.46 5.53
C HIS A 25 5.63 -29.07 6.23
N GLU A 26 5.58 -29.19 7.57
CA GLU A 26 6.58 -29.86 8.40
C GLU A 26 6.43 -31.38 8.33
N ALA A 27 5.21 -31.90 8.55
CA ALA A 27 4.92 -33.33 8.36
C ALA A 27 4.86 -33.74 6.88
N GLY A 28 4.74 -32.77 5.97
CA GLY A 28 4.70 -32.98 4.52
C GLY A 28 3.37 -33.52 4.01
N HIS A 29 2.25 -32.91 4.41
CA HIS A 29 0.89 -33.28 4.02
C HIS A 29 0.08 -32.12 3.41
N VAL A 30 -0.79 -32.47 2.45
CA VAL A 30 -1.82 -31.58 1.87
C VAL A 30 -3.18 -32.13 2.25
N PHE A 31 -4.07 -31.25 2.70
CA PHE A 31 -5.47 -31.53 3.00
C PHE A 31 -6.37 -30.82 1.99
N GLY A 32 -7.34 -31.53 1.42
CA GLY A 32 -8.34 -30.97 0.52
C GLY A 32 -9.76 -31.30 0.98
N GLY A 33 -10.51 -30.26 1.37
CA GLY A 33 -11.90 -30.38 1.78
C GLY A 33 -12.80 -30.45 0.56
N SER A 34 -13.55 -31.55 0.45
CA SER A 34 -14.45 -31.80 -0.69
C SER A 34 -15.88 -31.30 -0.44
N GLN A 35 -16.59 -31.08 -1.54
CA GLN A 35 -18.03 -30.81 -1.53
C GLN A 35 -18.89 -31.99 -0.98
N SER A 36 -18.32 -33.19 -0.74
CA SER A 36 -19.04 -34.31 -0.10
C SER A 36 -18.97 -34.32 1.43
N GLY A 37 -18.14 -33.48 2.06
CA GLY A 37 -17.90 -33.53 3.51
C GLY A 37 -16.67 -34.36 3.92
N ASP A 38 -15.84 -34.78 2.95
CA ASP A 38 -14.63 -35.54 3.22
C ASP A 38 -13.37 -34.67 3.06
N ILE A 39 -12.36 -34.96 3.87
CA ILE A 39 -11.03 -34.34 3.76
C ILE A 39 -10.06 -35.38 3.19
N HIS A 40 -9.61 -35.17 1.96
CA HIS A 40 -8.60 -36.02 1.33
C HIS A 40 -7.21 -35.58 1.78
N VAL A 41 -6.35 -36.54 2.12
CA VAL A 41 -4.97 -36.28 2.58
C VAL A 41 -3.98 -36.86 1.56
N TRP A 42 -3.02 -36.05 1.11
CA TRP A 42 -1.90 -36.46 0.25
C TRP A 42 -0.56 -36.12 0.88
N SER A 43 0.49 -36.84 0.49
CA SER A 43 1.86 -36.50 0.87
C SER A 43 2.43 -35.44 -0.07
N LEU A 44 3.06 -34.38 0.47
CA LEU A 44 3.88 -33.45 -0.31
C LEU A 44 5.17 -34.11 -0.85
N HIS A 45 5.69 -35.11 -0.13
CA HIS A 45 6.92 -35.80 -0.48
C HIS A 45 6.78 -36.70 -1.73
N THR A 46 5.61 -37.34 -1.90
CA THR A 46 5.39 -38.36 -2.95
C THR A 46 4.19 -38.10 -3.85
N TYR A 47 3.36 -37.11 -3.52
CA TYR A 47 2.10 -36.78 -4.19
C TYR A 47 1.04 -37.89 -4.22
N PHE A 48 1.28 -39.03 -3.55
CA PHE A 48 0.27 -40.08 -3.40
C PHE A 48 -0.75 -39.76 -2.29
N PRO A 49 -2.01 -40.22 -2.42
CA PRO A 49 -3.00 -40.10 -1.35
C PRO A 49 -2.61 -40.98 -0.15
N VAL A 50 -2.58 -40.39 1.04
CA VAL A 50 -2.29 -41.07 2.31
C VAL A 50 -3.57 -41.67 2.88
N THR A 51 -4.61 -40.86 3.05
CA THR A 51 -5.88 -41.28 3.69
C THR A 51 -7.03 -40.30 3.36
N ARG A 52 -8.21 -40.52 3.94
CA ARG A 52 -9.40 -39.69 3.83
C ARG A 52 -10.03 -39.58 5.22
N LEU A 53 -10.13 -38.37 5.77
CA LEU A 53 -10.85 -38.12 7.02
C LEU A 53 -12.33 -37.95 6.69
N VAL A 54 -13.18 -38.74 7.35
CA VAL A 54 -14.62 -38.82 7.09
C VAL A 54 -15.35 -38.38 8.35
N GLY A 55 -16.39 -37.55 8.23
CA GLY A 55 -17.24 -37.22 9.38
C GLY A 55 -18.19 -36.04 9.19
N HIS A 56 -17.92 -35.09 8.29
CA HIS A 56 -18.93 -34.07 7.98
C HIS A 56 -20.05 -34.65 7.11
N GLN A 57 -21.27 -34.15 7.30
CA GLN A 57 -22.45 -34.60 6.55
C GLN A 57 -22.63 -33.84 5.23
N THR A 58 -21.98 -32.68 5.08
CA THR A 58 -22.02 -31.85 3.87
C THR A 58 -20.64 -31.19 3.62
N SER A 59 -20.50 -30.52 2.47
CA SER A 59 -19.35 -29.72 2.02
C SER A 59 -18.40 -29.21 3.12
N VAL A 60 -17.09 -29.46 2.97
CA VAL A 60 -16.05 -28.87 3.84
C VAL A 60 -15.68 -27.47 3.33
N LEU A 61 -16.22 -26.45 3.99
CA LEU A 61 -16.19 -25.05 3.53
C LEU A 61 -14.87 -24.36 3.82
N CYS A 62 -14.28 -24.57 5.00
CA CYS A 62 -12.99 -24.03 5.39
C CYS A 62 -12.10 -25.13 6.00
N LEU A 63 -10.80 -25.05 5.74
CA LEU A 63 -9.75 -25.83 6.40
C LEU A 63 -8.70 -24.87 6.96
N LEU A 64 -8.33 -25.05 8.23
CA LEU A 64 -7.35 -24.23 8.93
C LEU A 64 -6.47 -25.13 9.80
N ILE A 65 -5.17 -24.82 9.91
CA ILE A 65 -4.20 -25.68 10.61
C ILE A 65 -3.41 -24.89 11.67
N SER A 66 -3.22 -25.50 12.83
CA SER A 66 -2.22 -25.10 13.84
C SER A 66 -1.09 -26.12 13.83
N LEU A 67 0.07 -25.73 13.30
CA LEU A 67 1.28 -26.56 13.30
C LEU A 67 1.79 -26.79 14.74
N GLU A 68 1.84 -25.72 15.54
CA GLU A 68 2.25 -25.72 16.96
C GLU A 68 1.49 -26.75 17.81
N ARG A 69 0.21 -27.01 17.51
CA ARG A 69 -0.61 -28.01 18.22
C ARG A 69 -0.81 -29.33 17.43
N SER A 70 -0.33 -29.41 16.20
CA SER A 70 -0.61 -30.49 15.24
C SER A 70 -2.12 -30.72 15.01
N LEU A 71 -2.90 -29.64 14.92
CA LEU A 71 -4.35 -29.67 14.80
C LEU A 71 -4.83 -29.15 13.44
N LEU A 72 -5.71 -29.90 12.79
CA LEU A 72 -6.51 -29.44 11.67
C LEU A 72 -7.92 -29.12 12.15
N PHE A 73 -8.45 -27.97 11.75
CA PHE A 73 -9.84 -27.56 11.91
C PHE A 73 -10.54 -27.63 10.55
N SER A 74 -11.73 -28.21 10.51
CA SER A 74 -12.58 -28.23 9.31
C SER A 74 -13.98 -27.73 9.63
N SER A 75 -14.48 -26.78 8.84
CA SER A 75 -15.85 -26.27 8.94
C SER A 75 -16.73 -26.82 7.82
N SER A 76 -18.04 -26.85 8.03
CA SER A 76 -18.98 -27.45 7.09
C SER A 76 -20.34 -26.74 7.08
N GLY A 77 -21.11 -26.99 6.02
CA GLY A 77 -22.55 -26.70 5.97
C GLY A 77 -23.41 -27.65 6.80
N ASP A 78 -22.81 -28.59 7.55
CA ASP A 78 -23.50 -29.37 8.59
C ASP A 78 -23.61 -28.64 9.93
N THR A 79 -23.33 -27.33 9.95
CA THR A 79 -23.27 -26.42 11.11
C THR A 79 -22.14 -26.70 12.12
N THR A 80 -21.31 -27.72 11.89
CA THR A 80 -20.25 -28.11 12.84
C THR A 80 -18.84 -27.71 12.39
N VAL A 81 -17.93 -27.67 13.37
CA VAL A 81 -16.48 -27.72 13.12
C VAL A 81 -15.90 -28.99 13.74
N ARG A 82 -15.06 -29.72 12.99
CA ARG A 82 -14.34 -30.89 13.50
C ARG A 82 -12.85 -30.58 13.69
N VAL A 83 -12.28 -31.13 14.75
CA VAL A 83 -10.87 -30.98 15.11
C VAL A 83 -10.16 -32.31 14.94
N TRP A 84 -9.06 -32.37 14.20
CA TRP A 84 -8.34 -33.60 13.84
C TRP A 84 -6.85 -33.48 14.22
N ASP A 85 -6.20 -34.61 14.52
CA ASP A 85 -4.76 -34.69 14.75
C ASP A 85 -4.02 -34.94 13.42
N THR A 86 -3.09 -34.05 13.04
CA THR A 86 -2.37 -34.15 11.75
C THR A 86 -1.30 -35.23 11.70
N ARG A 87 -1.04 -35.93 12.83
CA ARG A 87 0.03 -36.94 12.95
C ARG A 87 -0.49 -38.37 12.85
N CYS A 88 -1.74 -38.62 13.26
CA CYS A 88 -2.29 -39.98 13.35
C CYS A 88 -3.55 -40.22 12.50
N PHE A 89 -4.16 -39.18 11.91
CA PHE A 89 -5.25 -39.26 10.94
C PHE A 89 -6.44 -40.16 11.33
N GLY A 90 -6.79 -40.19 12.62
CA GLY A 90 -7.92 -40.95 13.13
C GLY A 90 -9.25 -40.19 13.05
N ASN A 91 -10.24 -40.66 13.82
CA ASN A 91 -11.48 -39.91 14.08
C ASN A 91 -11.17 -38.51 14.65
N ALA A 92 -12.07 -37.56 14.44
CA ALA A 92 -11.96 -36.23 15.03
C ALA A 92 -11.82 -36.32 16.57
N LEU A 93 -10.95 -35.48 17.13
CA LEU A 93 -10.71 -35.36 18.57
C LEU A 93 -11.93 -34.77 19.28
N CYS A 94 -12.56 -33.78 18.65
CA CYS A 94 -13.86 -33.24 19.05
C CYS A 94 -14.66 -32.67 17.88
N ILE A 95 -15.96 -32.56 18.10
CA ILE A 95 -16.92 -31.81 17.28
C ILE A 95 -17.29 -30.56 18.06
N ILE A 96 -17.27 -29.39 17.42
CA ILE A 96 -17.70 -28.11 17.98
C ILE A 96 -19.05 -27.76 17.33
N LYS A 97 -20.03 -27.38 18.15
CA LYS A 97 -21.38 -26.95 17.71
C LYS A 97 -21.72 -25.55 18.25
N PRO A 98 -22.46 -24.72 17.49
CA PRO A 98 -23.00 -23.44 17.98
C PRO A 98 -23.99 -23.66 19.15
N PRO A 99 -24.36 -22.60 19.89
CA PRO A 99 -25.39 -22.68 20.93
C PRO A 99 -26.82 -22.83 20.38
N ILE A 100 -27.01 -22.61 19.07
CA ILE A 100 -28.32 -22.61 18.39
C ILE A 100 -28.16 -23.27 17.02
N ASP A 101 -28.98 -24.27 16.70
CA ASP A 101 -28.92 -25.02 15.43
C ASP A 101 -29.29 -24.19 14.18
N SER A 102 -29.75 -22.95 14.35
CA SER A 102 -30.19 -22.07 13.27
C SER A 102 -29.10 -21.16 12.68
N CYS A 103 -27.84 -21.27 13.11
CA CYS A 103 -26.75 -20.40 12.64
C CYS A 103 -26.30 -20.66 11.19
N GLY A 104 -26.71 -21.80 10.60
CA GLY A 104 -26.43 -22.17 9.21
C GLY A 104 -24.96 -22.55 8.95
N ASP A 105 -24.53 -22.41 7.70
CA ASP A 105 -23.19 -22.82 7.24
C ASP A 105 -22.06 -22.12 8.03
N VAL A 106 -21.06 -22.90 8.45
CA VAL A 106 -19.82 -22.37 9.03
C VAL A 106 -18.83 -22.07 7.90
N LEU A 107 -18.89 -20.85 7.38
CA LEU A 107 -18.23 -20.43 6.14
C LEU A 107 -16.72 -20.20 6.31
N SER A 108 -16.27 -19.71 7.46
CA SER A 108 -14.88 -19.32 7.67
C SER A 108 -14.37 -19.54 9.10
N LEU A 109 -13.05 -19.70 9.24
CA LEU A 109 -12.35 -19.97 10.49
C LEU A 109 -11.13 -19.05 10.65
N ALA A 110 -10.81 -18.67 11.88
CA ALA A 110 -9.52 -18.08 12.25
C ALA A 110 -9.07 -18.60 13.63
N TRP A 111 -7.77 -18.79 13.84
CA TRP A 111 -7.21 -19.45 15.03
C TRP A 111 -6.07 -18.62 15.62
N CYS A 112 -5.99 -18.56 16.95
CA CYS A 112 -4.87 -17.95 17.66
C CYS A 112 -4.20 -18.95 18.60
N ASN A 113 -2.96 -19.37 18.29
CA ASN A 113 -2.16 -20.23 19.18
C ASN A 113 -1.98 -19.60 20.58
N ARG A 114 -1.71 -18.28 20.65
CA ARG A 114 -1.40 -17.58 21.91
C ARG A 114 -2.55 -17.57 22.93
N MET A 115 -3.80 -17.67 22.48
CA MET A 115 -4.99 -17.65 23.35
C MET A 115 -5.74 -18.99 23.36
N ASP A 116 -5.27 -19.99 22.58
CA ASP A 116 -5.97 -21.24 22.31
C ASP A 116 -7.44 -21.06 21.83
N THR A 117 -7.72 -19.94 21.14
CA THR A 117 -9.07 -19.55 20.70
C THR A 117 -9.28 -19.80 19.21
N LEU A 118 -10.38 -20.49 18.88
CA LEU A 118 -10.92 -20.61 17.52
C LEU A 118 -12.09 -19.63 17.34
N TYR A 119 -12.06 -18.86 16.26
CA TYR A 119 -13.14 -17.97 15.80
C TYR A 119 -13.81 -18.56 14.56
N LEU A 120 -15.14 -18.48 14.51
CA LEU A 120 -16.00 -19.08 13.51
C LEU A 120 -16.90 -17.98 12.89
N GLY A 121 -16.96 -17.92 11.56
CA GLY A 121 -17.83 -17.03 10.80
C GLY A 121 -19.02 -17.79 10.20
N PHE A 122 -20.24 -17.36 10.51
CA PHE A 122 -21.47 -18.08 10.17
C PHE A 122 -22.29 -17.41 9.05
N GLN A 123 -23.22 -18.19 8.49
CA GLN A 123 -24.23 -17.74 7.53
C GLN A 123 -25.26 -16.79 8.16
N ASP A 124 -25.60 -16.93 9.43
CA ASP A 124 -26.50 -15.99 10.16
C ASP A 124 -25.89 -14.60 10.44
N ALA A 125 -24.70 -14.32 9.87
CA ALA A 125 -23.89 -13.12 10.07
C ALA A 125 -23.37 -12.92 11.50
N SER A 126 -23.36 -13.97 12.34
CA SER A 126 -22.65 -13.97 13.61
C SER A 126 -21.16 -14.33 13.45
N ILE A 127 -20.35 -13.84 14.38
CA ILE A 127 -19.01 -14.37 14.66
C ILE A 127 -19.04 -14.95 16.07
N GLN A 128 -18.61 -16.19 16.23
CA GLN A 128 -18.60 -16.90 17.53
C GLN A 128 -17.22 -17.47 17.80
N TRP A 129 -16.89 -17.79 19.05
CA TRP A 129 -15.58 -18.34 19.39
C TRP A 129 -15.61 -19.39 20.50
N ILE A 130 -14.55 -20.19 20.57
CA ILE A 130 -14.35 -21.19 21.63
C ILE A 130 -12.88 -21.33 22.00
N HIS A 131 -12.63 -21.44 23.31
CA HIS A 131 -11.32 -21.78 23.86
C HIS A 131 -11.15 -23.30 23.89
N LEU A 132 -10.12 -23.80 23.21
CA LEU A 132 -9.82 -25.23 23.18
C LEU A 132 -8.79 -25.57 24.25
N PRO A 133 -9.10 -26.50 25.19
CA PRO A 133 -8.22 -26.75 26.34
C PRO A 133 -6.80 -27.07 25.90
N PRO A 134 -5.77 -26.56 26.59
CA PRO A 134 -4.38 -26.77 26.21
C PRO A 134 -4.06 -28.26 26.16
N SER A 135 -3.50 -28.70 25.03
CA SER A 135 -3.20 -30.11 24.79
C SER A 135 -2.08 -30.54 25.72
N LYS A 136 -2.38 -31.47 26.65
CA LYS A 136 -1.38 -32.07 27.53
C LYS A 136 -0.25 -32.64 26.68
N THR A 137 0.94 -32.04 26.80
CA THR A 137 2.18 -32.47 26.14
C THR A 137 2.63 -33.81 26.72
N GLY A 138 2.13 -34.89 26.11
CA GLY A 138 2.08 -36.22 26.72
C GLY A 138 2.64 -37.36 25.86
N CYS A 139 3.56 -37.09 24.94
CA CYS A 139 4.36 -38.15 24.29
C CYS A 139 5.73 -37.65 23.79
N THR A 140 6.52 -37.01 24.67
CA THR A 140 7.96 -36.83 24.42
C THR A 140 8.69 -38.15 24.65
N ALA A 141 8.55 -39.07 23.69
CA ALA A 141 9.40 -40.25 23.57
C ALA A 141 10.84 -39.83 23.22
N ARG A 142 11.56 -39.29 24.21
CA ARG A 142 13.02 -39.14 24.14
C ARG A 142 13.59 -40.54 23.97
N VAL A 143 14.08 -40.84 22.78
CA VAL A 143 14.99 -41.97 22.56
C VAL A 143 16.29 -41.61 23.26
N THR A 144 16.37 -41.92 24.55
CA THR A 144 17.64 -41.99 25.26
C THR A 144 18.40 -43.19 24.68
N VAL A 145 19.26 -42.91 23.71
CA VAL A 145 20.29 -43.86 23.31
C VAL A 145 21.20 -44.04 24.52
N THR A 146 21.05 -45.17 25.20
CA THR A 146 22.03 -45.62 26.19
C THR A 146 23.24 -46.13 25.43
N GLU A 147 24.38 -45.47 25.63
CA GLU A 147 25.68 -46.04 25.24
C GLU A 147 25.95 -47.25 26.14
N ASP A 148 26.04 -48.44 25.54
CA ASP A 148 26.50 -49.66 26.19
C ASP A 148 27.40 -50.41 25.20
N ASP A 149 28.63 -50.70 25.63
CA ASP A 149 29.67 -51.34 24.81
C ASP A 149 29.37 -52.82 24.54
N SER A 150 29.57 -53.28 23.30
CA SER A 150 30.16 -54.61 23.06
C SER A 150 30.61 -54.82 21.60
N SER A 151 31.73 -55.53 21.44
CA SER A 151 32.48 -55.63 20.18
C SER A 151 32.46 -57.03 19.54
N ALA A 152 32.08 -57.13 18.26
CA ALA A 152 32.52 -58.17 17.31
C ALA A 152 32.15 -57.72 15.87
N GLN A 153 33.08 -57.33 14.99
CA GLN A 153 34.06 -58.11 14.18
C GLN A 153 33.50 -59.04 13.07
N LEU A 154 34.06 -58.83 11.87
CA LEU A 154 34.32 -59.78 10.77
C LEU A 154 33.19 -60.21 9.78
N THR A 155 33.21 -59.54 8.60
CA THR A 155 33.36 -60.11 7.22
C THR A 155 32.76 -61.48 6.84
N SER A 156 32.00 -61.55 5.73
CA SER A 156 32.49 -62.15 4.43
C SER A 156 31.41 -62.39 3.34
N GLU A 157 31.80 -62.12 2.08
CA GLU A 157 31.52 -62.83 0.80
C GLU A 157 30.25 -63.69 0.50
N LEU A 158 29.55 -63.26 -0.57
CA LEU A 158 29.20 -63.99 -1.82
C LEU A 158 28.30 -65.26 -1.91
N THR A 159 27.49 -65.23 -2.98
CA THR A 159 27.03 -66.32 -3.90
C THR A 159 25.79 -67.22 -3.63
N ARG A 160 24.79 -67.01 -4.52
CA ARG A 160 24.16 -67.98 -5.48
C ARG A 160 22.86 -68.78 -5.17
N THR A 161 21.94 -68.61 -6.13
CA THR A 161 21.10 -69.59 -6.88
C THR A 161 19.74 -70.12 -6.38
N ASN A 162 18.77 -70.03 -7.32
CA ASN A 162 17.63 -70.94 -7.59
C ASN A 162 16.44 -70.94 -6.60
N SER A 163 15.18 -71.17 -7.02
CA SER A 163 14.58 -71.32 -8.38
C SER A 163 13.05 -71.13 -8.36
N ILE A 164 12.44 -70.81 -9.51
CA ILE A 164 10.97 -70.79 -9.74
C ILE A 164 10.44 -72.22 -9.96
N PRO A 165 9.12 -72.49 -9.81
CA PRO A 165 8.29 -72.66 -11.02
C PRO A 165 6.86 -72.07 -10.96
N LEU A 166 6.20 -71.99 -12.12
CA LEU A 166 4.85 -71.44 -12.37
C LEU A 166 3.91 -72.49 -12.99
N SER A 167 2.61 -72.38 -12.71
CA SER A 167 1.46 -72.98 -13.43
C SER A 167 0.15 -72.57 -12.69
N HIS A 168 -1.09 -72.48 -13.20
CA HIS A 168 -1.76 -72.63 -14.52
C HIS A 168 -3.21 -72.06 -14.31
N ASP A 169 -4.11 -71.75 -15.27
CA ASP A 169 -4.14 -71.81 -16.74
C ASP A 169 -5.27 -70.88 -17.33
N LYS A 170 -5.32 -70.76 -18.67
CA LYS A 170 -6.47 -70.41 -19.55
C LYS A 170 -6.87 -68.96 -19.89
N CYS A 171 -7.37 -68.86 -21.12
CA CYS A 171 -7.74 -67.71 -21.95
C CYS A 171 -9.22 -67.94 -22.46
N PRO A 172 -9.86 -67.15 -23.36
CA PRO A 172 -9.35 -66.72 -24.67
C PRO A 172 -9.69 -65.25 -25.08
N VAL A 173 -9.46 -64.94 -26.37
CA VAL A 173 -9.40 -63.61 -27.01
C VAL A 173 -10.20 -63.62 -28.32
N GLU A 174 -10.79 -62.49 -28.73
CA GLU A 174 -10.96 -62.03 -30.13
C GLU A 174 -11.19 -60.50 -30.12
N SER A 175 -10.45 -59.62 -30.83
CA SER A 175 -10.30 -59.36 -32.30
C SER A 175 -11.42 -58.44 -32.88
N ALA A 176 -11.19 -57.45 -33.77
CA ALA A 176 -9.97 -56.81 -34.27
C ALA A 176 -10.24 -55.41 -34.94
N LEU A 177 -9.17 -54.62 -35.12
CA LEU A 177 -8.74 -53.79 -36.29
C LEU A 177 -9.74 -53.44 -37.44
N VAL A 178 -9.70 -52.30 -38.19
CA VAL A 178 -8.98 -50.98 -38.15
C VAL A 178 -9.45 -50.07 -39.34
N ARG A 179 -9.01 -48.78 -39.43
CA ARG A 179 -9.09 -47.83 -40.60
C ARG A 179 -10.48 -47.25 -40.99
N SER A 180 -10.63 -46.22 -41.84
CA SER A 180 -9.98 -44.87 -42.01
C SER A 180 -10.56 -44.11 -43.23
N ASN A 181 -10.62 -42.76 -43.23
CA ASN A 181 -10.84 -41.85 -44.39
C ASN A 181 -12.26 -41.86 -45.03
N SER A 182 -12.79 -40.85 -45.77
CA SER A 182 -12.52 -39.39 -45.91
C SER A 182 -13.61 -38.67 -46.77
N SER A 183 -13.49 -37.33 -46.95
CA SER A 183 -13.96 -36.47 -48.08
C SER A 183 -15.45 -36.06 -48.30
N ASN A 184 -15.75 -34.79 -47.97
CA ASN A 184 -16.20 -33.64 -48.80
C ASN A 184 -17.44 -33.63 -49.77
N CYS A 185 -18.01 -32.41 -49.89
CA CYS A 185 -18.83 -31.81 -50.99
C CYS A 185 -20.33 -32.18 -51.14
N SER A 186 -21.23 -31.36 -51.75
CA SER A 186 -21.39 -29.87 -51.80
C SER A 186 -22.70 -29.41 -52.53
N SER A 187 -23.46 -28.48 -51.92
CA SER A 187 -24.30 -27.39 -52.53
C SER A 187 -25.38 -27.58 -53.64
N ALA A 188 -26.65 -27.24 -53.33
CA ALA A 188 -27.67 -26.49 -54.15
C ALA A 188 -28.95 -26.21 -53.28
N ARG A 189 -29.90 -25.25 -53.43
CA ARG A 189 -30.20 -24.04 -54.27
C ARG A 189 -31.34 -24.05 -55.32
N LEU A 190 -32.59 -23.80 -54.87
CA LEU A 190 -33.78 -23.12 -55.50
C LEU A 190 -34.79 -22.85 -54.34
N SER A 191 -35.64 -21.81 -54.19
CA SER A 191 -36.14 -20.63 -54.95
C SER A 191 -37.25 -20.89 -56.00
N THR A 192 -38.32 -20.08 -56.17
CA THR A 192 -38.77 -18.78 -55.59
C THR A 192 -40.22 -18.90 -55.00
N ARG A 193 -41.16 -17.93 -54.79
CA ARG A 193 -41.37 -16.51 -55.20
C ARG A 193 -42.38 -15.75 -54.27
N SER A 194 -42.77 -14.55 -54.70
CA SER A 194 -43.73 -13.51 -54.23
C SER A 194 -45.22 -13.89 -54.08
N ALA A 195 -46.11 -13.17 -53.38
CA ALA A 195 -46.10 -12.05 -52.39
C ALA A 195 -47.58 -11.82 -51.93
N THR A 196 -48.08 -10.87 -51.11
CA THR A 196 -47.64 -9.60 -50.45
C THR A 196 -47.99 -9.68 -48.93
N SER A 197 -48.28 -8.68 -48.06
CA SER A 197 -48.48 -7.20 -48.10
C SER A 197 -48.10 -6.52 -46.73
N HIS A 198 -48.74 -5.39 -46.36
CA HIS A 198 -48.40 -4.49 -45.23
C HIS A 198 -49.64 -3.74 -44.68
N PRO A 199 -49.62 -3.04 -43.50
CA PRO A 199 -48.45 -2.65 -42.68
C PRO A 199 -48.50 -2.94 -41.15
N GLN A 200 -47.35 -2.80 -40.47
CA GLN A 200 -47.07 -2.33 -39.08
C GLN A 200 -47.92 -2.86 -37.87
N ASN A 201 -47.38 -3.13 -36.66
CA ASN A 201 -46.05 -2.82 -36.10
C ASN A 201 -45.69 -3.76 -34.90
N ILE A 202 -44.40 -3.88 -34.56
CA ILE A 202 -43.81 -4.41 -33.29
C ILE A 202 -44.19 -5.86 -32.84
N PRO A 203 -43.23 -6.82 -32.89
CA PRO A 203 -43.27 -8.07 -32.13
C PRO A 203 -42.16 -8.18 -31.05
N CYS A 204 -42.49 -8.69 -29.86
CA CYS A 204 -41.56 -8.93 -28.75
C CYS A 204 -40.96 -10.37 -28.78
N TYR A 205 -39.65 -10.51 -28.55
CA TYR A 205 -38.94 -11.78 -28.25
C TYR A 205 -37.60 -11.49 -27.54
N PRO A 206 -36.95 -12.44 -26.82
CA PRO A 206 -37.39 -12.90 -25.50
C PRO A 206 -36.29 -12.72 -24.41
N PHE A 207 -36.67 -12.72 -23.13
CA PHE A 207 -35.71 -12.64 -22.02
C PHE A 207 -34.96 -13.97 -21.82
N GLY A 208 -33.75 -14.07 -22.40
CA GLY A 208 -32.77 -15.09 -22.01
C GLY A 208 -32.16 -14.77 -20.65
N ARG A 209 -32.37 -15.64 -19.65
CA ARG A 209 -31.70 -15.54 -18.34
C ARG A 209 -30.19 -15.79 -18.47
N SER A 210 -29.39 -14.96 -17.83
CA SER A 210 -27.97 -15.24 -17.57
C SER A 210 -27.81 -16.41 -16.59
N GLN A 211 -26.77 -17.22 -16.79
CA GLN A 211 -26.37 -18.24 -15.82
C GLN A 211 -25.37 -17.61 -14.83
N HIS A 212 -25.85 -17.28 -13.63
CA HIS A 212 -25.02 -16.90 -12.50
C HIS A 212 -24.61 -18.14 -11.69
N HIS A 213 -23.46 -18.07 -11.02
CA HIS A 213 -22.90 -19.19 -10.26
C HIS A 213 -23.53 -19.23 -8.85
N LYS A 214 -24.61 -20.03 -8.72
CA LYS A 214 -25.53 -20.13 -7.56
C LYS A 214 -24.93 -20.34 -6.15
N PHE A 215 -23.62 -20.44 -6.01
CA PHE A 215 -22.95 -20.74 -4.74
C PHE A 215 -22.74 -19.50 -3.85
N PHE A 216 -22.68 -18.29 -4.44
CA PHE A 216 -22.46 -17.02 -3.72
C PHE A 216 -23.59 -15.99 -3.94
N ASP A 217 -24.77 -16.43 -4.39
CA ASP A 217 -25.94 -15.55 -4.64
C ASP A 217 -26.62 -15.12 -3.31
N SER A 218 -25.95 -14.29 -2.50
CA SER A 218 -26.56 -13.66 -1.31
C SER A 218 -27.34 -12.40 -1.67
N LEU A 219 -28.68 -12.48 -1.64
CA LEU A 219 -29.51 -11.28 -1.48
C LEU A 219 -29.23 -10.67 -0.10
N SER A 220 -28.99 -9.35 -0.02
CA SER A 220 -28.89 -8.70 1.29
C SER A 220 -30.22 -8.79 2.03
N GLN A 221 -30.20 -8.74 3.36
CA GLN A 221 -31.45 -8.73 4.14
C GLN A 221 -32.31 -7.50 3.81
N ALA A 222 -31.69 -6.39 3.39
CA ALA A 222 -32.37 -5.21 2.87
C ALA A 222 -33.09 -5.51 1.53
N ASP A 223 -32.49 -6.29 0.63
CA ASP A 223 -33.10 -6.67 -0.66
C ASP A 223 -34.22 -7.69 -0.51
N LEU A 224 -34.10 -8.64 0.43
CA LEU A 224 -35.21 -9.48 0.85
C LEU A 224 -36.39 -8.63 1.37
N LEU A 225 -36.11 -7.59 2.17
CA LEU A 225 -37.12 -6.64 2.63
C LEU A 225 -37.64 -5.70 1.51
N LYS A 226 -36.84 -5.35 0.49
CA LYS A 226 -37.30 -4.65 -0.72
C LYS A 226 -38.26 -5.55 -1.53
N ALA A 227 -37.89 -6.82 -1.76
CA ALA A 227 -38.68 -7.79 -2.55
C ALA A 227 -40.01 -8.16 -1.87
N LEU A 228 -40.00 -8.38 -0.55
CA LEU A 228 -41.22 -8.59 0.24
C LEU A 228 -42.17 -7.39 0.17
N ARG A 229 -41.65 -6.16 0.13
CA ARG A 229 -42.45 -4.94 -0.06
C ARG A 229 -42.95 -4.73 -1.51
N ARG A 230 -42.38 -5.42 -2.50
CA ARG A 230 -42.82 -5.40 -3.90
C ARG A 230 -43.82 -6.51 -4.26
N GLY A 231 -43.96 -7.53 -3.41
CA GLY A 231 -44.88 -8.65 -3.66
C GLY A 231 -44.40 -9.64 -4.73
N GLU A 232 -43.11 -9.61 -5.08
CA GLU A 232 -42.53 -10.37 -6.20
C GLU A 232 -42.28 -11.87 -5.88
N ILE A 233 -42.70 -12.34 -4.70
CA ILE A 233 -42.57 -13.73 -4.24
C ILE A 233 -43.94 -14.27 -3.83
N SER A 234 -44.52 -15.15 -4.66
CA SER A 234 -45.75 -15.87 -4.36
C SER A 234 -45.46 -17.32 -3.94
N TYR A 235 -45.82 -17.68 -2.71
CA TYR A 235 -45.80 -19.07 -2.25
C TYR A 235 -47.01 -19.84 -2.78
N SER A 236 -46.76 -20.83 -3.63
CA SER A 236 -47.80 -21.74 -4.14
C SER A 236 -48.11 -22.85 -3.12
N ASN A 237 -49.07 -22.59 -2.22
CA ASN A 237 -49.61 -23.62 -1.34
C ASN A 237 -50.41 -24.66 -2.14
N SER A 238 -49.89 -25.89 -2.28
CA SER A 238 -50.69 -27.08 -2.58
C SER A 238 -51.17 -27.70 -1.27
N SER A 239 -52.48 -27.85 -1.12
CA SER A 239 -53.13 -28.29 0.13
C SER A 239 -53.52 -29.77 0.11
N TYR A 240 -53.51 -30.42 1.28
CA TYR A 240 -54.28 -31.65 1.50
C TYR A 240 -54.85 -31.75 2.93
N SER A 241 -56.19 -31.78 2.97
CA SER A 241 -57.10 -32.37 3.99
C SER A 241 -56.83 -32.19 5.50
N HIS A 242 -57.79 -31.55 6.17
CA HIS A 242 -57.97 -31.58 7.63
C HIS A 242 -58.33 -32.97 8.19
N SER A 243 -58.01 -33.18 9.47
CA SER A 243 -58.97 -33.76 10.43
C SER A 243 -58.87 -33.00 11.76
N HIS A 244 -59.93 -33.04 12.59
CA HIS A 244 -60.09 -32.19 13.79
C HIS A 244 -59.51 -32.81 15.06
N LEU A 245 -59.04 -31.98 16.01
CA LEU A 245 -59.74 -31.80 17.31
C LEU A 245 -59.20 -30.65 18.18
N SER A 246 -60.12 -30.04 18.94
CA SER A 246 -60.01 -29.22 20.17
C SER A 246 -58.73 -28.41 20.48
N ILE A 247 -58.91 -27.10 20.66
CA ILE A 247 -57.96 -26.18 21.32
C ILE A 247 -57.85 -26.49 22.82
N GLY A 248 -56.62 -26.55 23.34
CA GLY A 248 -56.30 -26.41 24.76
C GLY A 248 -55.44 -25.16 25.00
N SER A 249 -55.63 -24.47 26.13
CA SER A 249 -54.87 -23.26 26.47
C SER A 249 -53.41 -23.56 26.83
N PRO A 250 -52.47 -22.65 26.55
CA PRO A 250 -51.06 -22.86 26.91
C PRO A 250 -50.86 -22.80 28.45
N PRO A 251 -49.99 -23.64 29.03
CA PRO A 251 -49.58 -23.49 30.42
C PRO A 251 -48.76 -22.22 30.61
N THR A 252 -48.82 -21.64 31.82
CA THR A 252 -48.16 -20.39 32.17
C THR A 252 -46.72 -20.58 32.67
N LEU A 253 -45.92 -19.51 32.69
CA LEU A 253 -44.54 -19.53 33.19
C LEU A 253 -44.50 -19.88 34.69
N ARG A 254 -44.31 -21.17 35.01
CA ARG A 254 -43.88 -21.60 36.35
C ARG A 254 -43.18 -22.97 36.47
N GLU A 255 -43.10 -23.76 35.40
CA GLU A 255 -42.42 -25.06 35.40
C GLU A 255 -41.22 -25.07 34.44
N LEU A 256 -40.18 -24.29 34.78
CA LEU A 256 -38.84 -24.39 34.17
C LEU A 256 -37.73 -23.80 35.06
N GLN A 257 -37.98 -23.60 36.35
CA GLN A 257 -36.99 -23.18 37.35
C GLN A 257 -36.61 -24.36 38.27
N ASP A 258 -36.01 -25.41 37.72
CA ASP A 258 -35.40 -26.48 38.52
C ASP A 258 -34.35 -27.30 37.71
N SER A 259 -33.25 -26.65 37.31
CA SER A 259 -32.05 -27.34 36.77
C SER A 259 -30.78 -26.47 36.70
N THR A 260 -30.53 -25.61 37.69
CA THR A 260 -29.20 -24.96 37.84
C THR A 260 -28.24 -25.81 38.67
N SER A 261 -26.95 -25.78 38.31
CA SER A 261 -25.82 -26.49 38.94
C SER A 261 -25.76 -28.03 38.77
N SER A 262 -25.11 -28.48 37.70
CA SER A 262 -24.07 -29.52 37.82
C SER A 262 -23.06 -29.45 36.68
N SER A 263 -21.88 -30.03 36.92
CA SER A 263 -20.68 -30.05 36.07
C SER A 263 -20.90 -30.38 34.58
N GLY A 264 -20.13 -29.72 33.70
CA GLY A 264 -20.17 -29.90 32.25
C GLY A 264 -20.15 -31.36 31.78
N SER A 265 -21.05 -31.69 30.85
CA SER A 265 -21.35 -33.05 30.43
C SER A 265 -20.29 -33.63 29.49
N ASN A 266 -19.96 -34.91 29.68
CA ASN A 266 -19.16 -35.70 28.73
C ASN A 266 -20.03 -36.18 27.55
N TYR A 267 -20.75 -35.25 26.89
CA TYR A 267 -21.55 -35.61 25.71
C TYR A 267 -20.62 -36.08 24.57
N ARG A 268 -20.96 -37.22 23.97
CA ARG A 268 -20.20 -37.85 22.90
C ARG A 268 -21.14 -38.28 21.78
N GLU A 269 -20.72 -37.98 20.55
CA GLU A 269 -21.42 -38.29 19.31
C GLU A 269 -20.49 -39.22 18.51
N ASP A 270 -20.93 -40.44 18.20
CA ASP A 270 -20.10 -41.53 17.68
C ASP A 270 -18.79 -41.78 18.48
N GLY A 271 -18.85 -41.56 19.79
CA GLY A 271 -17.72 -41.68 20.71
C GLY A 271 -16.75 -40.48 20.71
N ILE A 272 -16.91 -39.52 19.80
CA ILE A 272 -16.13 -38.27 19.70
C ILE A 272 -16.66 -37.27 20.73
N LYS A 273 -15.78 -36.51 21.41
CA LYS A 273 -16.20 -35.48 22.38
C LYS A 273 -16.91 -34.34 21.66
N VAL A 274 -18.07 -33.90 22.15
CA VAL A 274 -18.71 -32.67 21.68
C VAL A 274 -18.32 -31.50 22.57
N LEU A 275 -18.13 -30.33 21.98
CA LEU A 275 -17.97 -29.03 22.62
C LEU A 275 -19.07 -28.11 22.10
N PHE A 276 -19.75 -27.40 23.00
CA PHE A 276 -20.71 -26.37 22.62
C PHE A 276 -20.06 -25.00 22.82
N ILE A 277 -20.30 -24.09 21.88
CA ILE A 277 -19.98 -22.68 22.02
C ILE A 277 -20.93 -22.07 23.06
N GLU A 278 -20.39 -21.37 24.05
CA GLU A 278 -21.20 -20.70 25.08
C GLU A 278 -21.88 -19.46 24.48
N GLN A 279 -23.13 -19.18 24.88
CA GLN A 279 -23.93 -18.12 24.25
C GLN A 279 -23.30 -16.71 24.36
N GLU A 280 -22.55 -16.46 25.43
CA GLU A 280 -21.80 -15.21 25.64
C GLU A 280 -20.54 -15.08 24.75
N ASN A 281 -20.03 -16.19 24.20
CA ASN A 281 -18.91 -16.20 23.26
C ASN A 281 -19.37 -15.99 21.80
N SER A 282 -20.29 -15.04 21.60
CA SER A 282 -20.84 -14.69 20.29
C SER A 282 -21.08 -13.18 20.12
N VAL A 283 -20.85 -12.70 18.89
CA VAL A 283 -21.36 -11.42 18.39
C VAL A 283 -22.41 -11.74 17.32
N THR A 284 -23.68 -11.67 17.70
CA THR A 284 -24.81 -11.74 16.77
C THR A 284 -24.86 -10.49 15.90
N TYR A 285 -25.23 -10.63 14.62
CA TYR A 285 -25.22 -9.53 13.64
C TYR A 285 -23.87 -8.78 13.58
N ALA A 286 -22.76 -9.52 13.63
CA ALA A 286 -21.42 -8.98 13.42
C ALA A 286 -21.32 -8.26 12.05
N HIS A 287 -22.12 -8.69 11.07
CA HIS A 287 -22.37 -8.03 9.79
C HIS A 287 -23.86 -8.08 9.40
N PHE A 288 -24.23 -7.43 8.30
CA PHE A 288 -25.57 -7.53 7.68
C PHE A 288 -25.64 -8.55 6.52
N GLY A 289 -24.65 -9.45 6.45
CA GLY A 289 -24.53 -10.50 5.44
C GLY A 289 -23.53 -11.58 5.90
N TYR A 290 -23.50 -12.70 5.17
CA TYR A 290 -22.72 -13.90 5.50
C TYR A 290 -21.24 -13.60 5.77
N ILE A 291 -20.61 -14.27 6.77
CA ILE A 291 -19.19 -14.09 7.08
C ILE A 291 -18.33 -15.01 6.20
N TYR A 292 -18.14 -14.60 4.94
CA TYR A 292 -17.40 -15.39 3.95
C TYR A 292 -15.92 -15.61 4.30
N CYS A 293 -15.28 -14.68 5.03
CA CYS A 293 -13.88 -14.81 5.38
C CYS A 293 -13.53 -14.19 6.73
N LEU A 294 -12.66 -14.89 7.47
CA LEU A 294 -12.00 -14.43 8.69
C LEU A 294 -10.49 -14.52 8.51
N LEU A 295 -9.74 -13.58 9.09
CA LEU A 295 -8.28 -13.57 9.07
C LEU A 295 -7.75 -13.01 10.39
N PHE A 296 -6.80 -13.71 11.02
CA PHE A 296 -6.11 -13.26 12.23
C PHE A 296 -4.84 -12.48 11.85
N VAL A 297 -4.65 -11.28 12.42
CA VAL A 297 -3.54 -10.38 12.08
C VAL A 297 -2.96 -9.77 13.36
N HIS A 298 -1.65 -9.45 13.36
CA HIS A 298 -1.02 -8.67 14.42
C HIS A 298 -0.77 -7.23 13.94
N LEU A 299 -1.22 -6.24 14.72
CA LEU A 299 -0.99 -4.81 14.50
C LEU A 299 -0.33 -4.21 15.73
N GLU A 300 0.88 -3.66 15.57
CA GLU A 300 1.69 -3.12 16.68
C GLU A 300 1.75 -4.11 17.87
N ASP A 301 2.10 -5.36 17.56
CA ASP A 301 2.17 -6.55 18.43
C ASP A 301 0.87 -6.95 19.17
N ARG A 302 -0.26 -6.32 18.82
CA ARG A 302 -1.60 -6.65 19.34
C ARG A 302 -2.37 -7.55 18.37
N PRO A 303 -3.05 -8.61 18.85
CA PRO A 303 -3.86 -9.48 18.01
C PRO A 303 -5.20 -8.81 17.65
N VAL A 304 -5.57 -8.87 16.37
CA VAL A 304 -6.88 -8.44 15.86
C VAL A 304 -7.48 -9.51 14.95
N LEU A 305 -8.80 -9.60 14.94
CA LEU A 305 -9.55 -10.41 13.97
C LEU A 305 -10.07 -9.49 12.87
N VAL A 306 -9.91 -9.89 11.61
CA VAL A 306 -10.46 -9.19 10.45
C VAL A 306 -11.52 -10.07 9.81
N SER A 307 -12.71 -9.51 9.54
CA SER A 307 -13.82 -10.22 8.86
C SER A 307 -14.22 -9.53 7.57
N GLY A 308 -14.52 -10.30 6.53
CA GLY A 308 -15.13 -9.85 5.28
C GLY A 308 -16.48 -10.52 5.05
N SER A 309 -17.44 -9.78 4.52
CA SER A 309 -18.85 -10.18 4.49
C SER A 309 -19.59 -9.89 3.18
N GLY A 310 -20.73 -10.57 3.01
CA GLY A 310 -21.79 -10.24 2.04
C GLY A 310 -22.48 -8.89 2.25
N ASP A 311 -22.22 -8.14 3.33
CA ASP A 311 -22.59 -6.72 3.42
C ASP A 311 -21.58 -5.77 2.74
N SER A 312 -20.59 -6.33 2.04
CA SER A 312 -19.56 -5.63 1.28
C SER A 312 -18.64 -4.73 2.14
N THR A 313 -18.66 -4.91 3.47
CA THR A 313 -17.73 -4.27 4.41
C THR A 313 -16.67 -5.25 4.90
N ILE A 314 -15.56 -4.70 5.40
CA ILE A 314 -14.55 -5.43 6.17
C ILE A 314 -14.47 -4.79 7.55
N LYS A 315 -14.44 -5.58 8.63
CA LYS A 315 -14.36 -5.07 10.01
C LYS A 315 -13.10 -5.58 10.70
N VAL A 316 -12.47 -4.71 11.47
CA VAL A 316 -11.27 -5.00 12.26
C VAL A 316 -11.66 -4.98 13.75
N TRP A 317 -11.75 -6.17 14.34
CA TRP A 317 -12.20 -6.41 15.70
C TRP A 317 -11.02 -6.44 16.66
N MET A 318 -11.13 -5.67 17.74
CA MET A 318 -10.17 -5.75 18.85
C MET A 318 -10.51 -6.96 19.72
N ILE A 319 -9.50 -7.76 20.05
CA ILE A 319 -9.66 -8.93 20.90
C ILE A 319 -9.25 -8.58 22.33
N ASP A 320 -9.99 -9.04 23.34
CA ASP A 320 -9.50 -9.01 24.71
C ASP A 320 -8.39 -10.04 24.93
N SER A 321 -7.20 -9.59 25.34
CA SER A 321 -6.03 -10.46 25.50
C SER A 321 -6.11 -11.44 26.67
N ASN A 322 -7.12 -11.34 27.54
CA ASN A 322 -7.34 -12.27 28.66
C ASN A 322 -8.48 -13.26 28.39
N SER A 323 -9.58 -12.81 27.78
CA SER A 323 -10.77 -13.65 27.54
C SER A 323 -10.98 -14.08 26.09
N GLY A 324 -10.17 -13.60 25.14
CA GLY A 324 -10.37 -13.85 23.71
C GLY A 324 -11.63 -13.21 23.11
N ALA A 325 -12.44 -12.51 23.92
CA ALA A 325 -13.72 -11.95 23.50
C ALA A 325 -13.55 -10.80 22.51
N LEU A 326 -14.43 -10.74 21.51
CA LEU A 326 -14.45 -9.65 20.53
C LEU A 326 -15.09 -8.39 21.13
N LYS A 327 -14.35 -7.28 21.08
CA LYS A 327 -14.87 -5.94 21.39
C LYS A 327 -15.42 -5.30 20.12
N LEU A 328 -16.14 -4.18 20.26
CA LEU A 328 -16.60 -3.38 19.11
C LEU A 328 -15.46 -3.13 18.10
N PRO A 329 -15.75 -3.17 16.78
CA PRO A 329 -14.72 -3.08 15.77
C PRO A 329 -14.05 -1.70 15.81
N ALA A 330 -12.72 -1.68 15.92
CA ALA A 330 -11.93 -0.45 15.93
C ALA A 330 -12.02 0.30 14.59
N LYS A 331 -12.27 -0.43 13.50
CA LYS A 331 -12.59 0.15 12.20
C LYS A 331 -13.54 -0.73 11.40
N GLN A 332 -14.40 -0.07 10.62
CA GLN A 332 -15.06 -0.65 9.46
C GLN A 332 -14.42 -0.02 8.21
N LEU A 333 -13.90 -0.86 7.33
CA LEU A 333 -13.42 -0.50 6.00
C LEU A 333 -14.58 -0.69 5.03
N ASN A 334 -15.13 0.42 4.53
CA ASN A 334 -16.19 0.41 3.54
C ASN A 334 -15.60 0.22 2.14
N SER A 335 -16.15 -0.72 1.36
CA SER A 335 -15.81 -0.84 -0.06
C SER A 335 -16.18 0.41 -0.87
N SER A 336 -17.14 1.21 -0.40
CA SER A 336 -17.70 2.39 -1.07
C SER A 336 -16.95 3.70 -0.77
N SER A 337 -16.12 4.14 -1.73
CA SER A 337 -15.64 5.53 -1.79
C SER A 337 -15.22 5.95 -3.21
N SER A 338 -16.02 6.85 -3.80
CA SER A 338 -15.62 7.88 -4.78
C SER A 338 -14.40 7.62 -5.69
N ILE A 339 -14.65 7.17 -6.93
CA ILE A 339 -13.69 7.29 -8.05
C ILE A 339 -14.17 8.29 -9.11
N LEU A 340 -15.49 8.53 -9.23
CA LEU A 340 -16.08 9.46 -10.19
C LEU A 340 -17.19 10.32 -9.56
N SER A 341 -16.83 11.50 -9.05
CA SER A 341 -17.63 12.72 -9.25
C SER A 341 -16.84 13.98 -8.85
N THR A 342 -16.72 14.92 -9.77
CA THR A 342 -16.30 16.32 -9.50
C THR A 342 -17.48 17.30 -9.61
N THR A 343 -18.72 16.79 -9.62
CA THR A 343 -19.95 17.58 -9.69
C THR A 343 -20.91 17.25 -8.53
N PRO A 344 -21.67 18.23 -8.02
CA PRO A 344 -22.70 18.00 -7.01
C PRO A 344 -23.95 17.37 -7.67
N VAL A 345 -23.93 16.04 -7.86
CA VAL A 345 -25.05 15.31 -8.48
C VAL A 345 -26.10 14.95 -7.43
N THR A 346 -27.34 15.34 -7.70
CA THR A 346 -28.51 15.02 -6.88
C THR A 346 -29.02 13.60 -7.16
N ASN A 347 -29.33 12.86 -6.09
CA ASN A 347 -30.17 11.65 -6.09
C ASN A 347 -29.90 10.61 -7.20
N GLN A 348 -28.64 10.17 -7.35
CA GLN A 348 -28.33 8.90 -8.00
C GLN A 348 -27.86 7.88 -6.96
N SER A 349 -28.21 6.61 -7.17
CA SER A 349 -27.94 5.51 -6.23
C SER A 349 -26.44 5.26 -6.08
N CYS A 350 -25.99 4.98 -4.86
CA CYS A 350 -24.67 4.39 -4.64
C CYS A 350 -24.54 3.11 -5.46
N GLU A 351 -23.40 2.91 -6.12
CA GLU A 351 -23.10 1.64 -6.79
C GLU A 351 -22.97 0.55 -5.71
N GLU A 352 -23.91 -0.40 -5.71
CA GLU A 352 -23.95 -1.52 -4.77
C GLU A 352 -22.77 -2.48 -5.10
N LEU A 353 -21.70 -2.42 -4.30
CA LEU A 353 -20.46 -3.20 -4.48
C LEU A 353 -20.62 -4.66 -4.04
N GLY A 354 -19.84 -5.56 -4.65
CA GLY A 354 -19.92 -7.00 -4.37
C GLY A 354 -19.42 -7.40 -2.97
N ALA A 355 -19.82 -8.60 -2.54
CA ALA A 355 -19.38 -9.19 -1.27
C ALA A 355 -17.85 -9.29 -1.14
N ALA A 356 -17.32 -9.15 0.07
CA ALA A 356 -15.91 -9.43 0.37
C ALA A 356 -15.72 -10.93 0.63
N LEU A 357 -15.12 -11.66 -0.32
CA LEU A 357 -15.11 -13.12 -0.35
C LEU A 357 -13.81 -13.75 0.17
N THR A 358 -12.68 -13.03 0.09
CA THR A 358 -11.37 -13.55 0.51
C THR A 358 -10.47 -12.46 1.08
N LEU A 359 -9.68 -12.81 2.09
CA LEU A 359 -8.70 -11.94 2.76
C LEU A 359 -7.32 -12.63 2.81
N ALA A 360 -6.26 -11.83 2.68
CA ALA A 360 -4.88 -12.20 2.98
C ALA A 360 -4.15 -10.98 3.58
N ALA A 361 -3.04 -11.19 4.30
CA ALA A 361 -2.27 -10.09 4.90
C ALA A 361 -0.76 -10.34 4.85
N ARG A 362 0.02 -9.25 4.88
CA ARG A 362 1.49 -9.24 4.98
C ARG A 362 1.92 -8.04 5.82
N GLY A 363 2.25 -8.27 7.08
CA GLY A 363 2.44 -7.18 8.05
C GLY A 363 1.15 -6.38 8.23
N SER A 364 1.23 -5.05 8.14
CA SER A 364 0.05 -4.17 8.20
C SER A 364 -0.74 -4.09 6.89
N THR A 365 -0.24 -4.65 5.77
CA THR A 365 -0.97 -4.62 4.50
C THR A 365 -2.00 -5.74 4.44
N LEU A 366 -3.28 -5.39 4.36
CA LEU A 366 -4.41 -6.30 4.13
C LEU A 366 -4.79 -6.29 2.65
N TYR A 367 -5.10 -7.45 2.10
CA TYR A 367 -5.52 -7.63 0.72
C TYR A 367 -6.90 -8.31 0.73
N SER A 368 -7.88 -7.77 0.01
CA SER A 368 -9.27 -8.25 0.01
C SER A 368 -9.83 -8.41 -1.40
N GLY A 369 -10.33 -9.60 -1.73
CA GLY A 369 -10.96 -9.92 -3.01
C GLY A 369 -12.49 -9.90 -2.93
N TYR A 370 -13.13 -9.41 -3.99
CA TYR A 370 -14.57 -9.17 -4.04
C TYR A 370 -15.29 -9.93 -5.16
N GLN A 371 -16.60 -10.09 -4.99
CA GLN A 371 -17.51 -10.78 -5.92
C GLN A 371 -17.60 -10.15 -7.32
N ASP A 372 -17.30 -8.86 -7.44
CA ASP A 372 -17.28 -8.09 -8.70
C ASP A 372 -15.95 -8.19 -9.48
N GLY A 373 -14.96 -8.92 -8.96
CA GLY A 373 -13.63 -9.05 -9.55
C GLY A 373 -12.64 -7.96 -9.14
N LEU A 374 -13.00 -7.08 -8.20
CA LEU A 374 -12.07 -6.15 -7.55
C LEU A 374 -11.13 -6.88 -6.58
N ILE A 375 -9.93 -6.33 -6.43
CA ILE A 375 -9.04 -6.57 -5.29
C ILE A 375 -8.69 -5.21 -4.69
N LYS A 376 -8.97 -5.00 -3.41
CA LYS A 376 -8.50 -3.81 -2.68
C LYS A 376 -7.35 -4.17 -1.77
N ILE A 377 -6.40 -3.25 -1.66
CA ILE A 377 -5.21 -3.37 -0.82
C ILE A 377 -5.28 -2.21 0.16
N TRP A 378 -5.24 -2.54 1.45
CA TRP A 378 -5.47 -1.63 2.56
C TRP A 378 -4.26 -1.59 3.47
N ASP A 379 -4.00 -0.43 4.03
CA ASP A 379 -3.10 -0.29 5.18
C ASP A 379 -3.92 -0.38 6.47
N LEU A 380 -3.59 -1.32 7.35
CA LEU A 380 -4.23 -1.47 8.65
C LEU A 380 -3.69 -0.52 9.73
N GLU A 381 -2.58 0.20 9.51
CA GLU A 381 -2.15 1.26 10.42
C GLU A 381 -2.97 2.55 10.23
N THR A 382 -3.12 3.02 8.98
CA THR A 382 -3.92 4.24 8.68
C THR A 382 -5.38 3.97 8.35
N PHE A 383 -5.77 2.71 8.13
CA PHE A 383 -7.08 2.28 7.64
C PHE A 383 -7.46 2.88 6.27
N THR A 384 -6.48 3.09 5.39
CA THR A 384 -6.66 3.66 4.04
C THR A 384 -6.54 2.61 2.94
N CYS A 385 -7.16 2.86 1.78
CA CYS A 385 -7.00 2.03 0.59
C CYS A 385 -5.74 2.45 -0.20
N ILE A 386 -4.70 1.61 -0.15
CA ILE A 386 -3.45 1.81 -0.88
C ILE A 386 -3.69 1.65 -2.39
N ARG A 387 -4.40 0.61 -2.82
CA ARG A 387 -4.66 0.39 -4.26
C ARG A 387 -5.92 -0.43 -4.51
N THR A 388 -6.55 -0.20 -5.66
CA THR A 388 -7.64 -1.04 -6.19
C THR A 388 -7.19 -1.64 -7.52
N LEU A 389 -7.11 -2.97 -7.57
CA LEU A 389 -6.79 -3.76 -8.76
C LEU A 389 -8.07 -4.44 -9.28
N PHE A 390 -7.99 -4.96 -10.51
CA PHE A 390 -9.08 -5.69 -11.14
C PHE A 390 -8.54 -7.00 -11.75
N HIS A 391 -9.21 -8.14 -11.53
CA HIS A 391 -8.81 -9.44 -12.13
C HIS A 391 -8.91 -9.46 -13.68
N ARG A 392 -9.69 -8.52 -14.24
CA ARG A 392 -9.90 -8.34 -15.69
C ARG A 392 -8.69 -7.70 -16.41
N ASP A 393 -8.78 -7.64 -17.73
CA ASP A 393 -7.90 -6.84 -18.58
C ASP A 393 -8.49 -5.43 -18.74
N SER A 394 -7.70 -4.39 -18.47
CA SER A 394 -8.16 -2.98 -18.41
C SER A 394 -8.53 -2.36 -19.76
N HIS A 395 -8.16 -2.99 -20.88
CA HIS A 395 -8.14 -2.36 -22.21
C HIS A 395 -9.47 -2.35 -23.00
N LYS A 396 -10.63 -2.60 -22.39
CA LYS A 396 -11.94 -2.55 -23.09
C LYS A 396 -13.02 -1.81 -22.31
N THR A 397 -12.87 -0.50 -22.22
CA THR A 397 -13.88 0.46 -21.74
C THR A 397 -15.05 0.58 -22.74
N SER A 398 -15.95 -0.40 -22.74
CA SER A 398 -17.27 -0.27 -23.35
C SER A 398 -18.33 -0.86 -22.43
N GLU A 399 -19.39 -0.09 -22.17
CA GLU A 399 -20.40 -0.36 -21.13
C GLU A 399 -21.13 -1.71 -21.34
N LYS A 400 -21.16 -2.20 -22.58
CA LYS A 400 -21.72 -3.51 -22.93
C LYS A 400 -20.99 -4.71 -22.30
N CYS A 401 -19.80 -4.52 -21.72
CA CYS A 401 -19.03 -5.61 -21.08
C CYS A 401 -19.29 -5.82 -19.58
N LEU A 402 -20.19 -5.05 -18.94
CA LEU A 402 -20.53 -5.21 -17.51
C LEU A 402 -21.18 -6.56 -17.13
N LYS A 403 -21.51 -7.43 -18.09
CA LYS A 403 -22.28 -8.67 -17.85
C LYS A 403 -21.45 -9.90 -17.45
N ASN A 404 -20.11 -9.84 -17.57
CA ASN A 404 -19.22 -10.96 -17.30
C ASN A 404 -18.11 -10.55 -16.30
N LEU A 405 -18.49 -10.17 -15.09
CA LEU A 405 -17.54 -10.06 -13.97
C LEU A 405 -17.18 -11.47 -13.46
N THR A 406 -16.01 -11.62 -12.84
CA THR A 406 -15.56 -12.89 -12.25
C THR A 406 -15.02 -12.64 -10.85
N ASP A 407 -15.80 -13.09 -9.87
CA ASP A 407 -15.56 -13.14 -8.43
C ASP A 407 -14.11 -13.51 -8.09
N VAL A 408 -13.44 -12.74 -7.22
CA VAL A 408 -12.15 -13.14 -6.64
C VAL A 408 -12.43 -14.01 -5.42
N LEU A 409 -12.24 -15.32 -5.58
CA LEU A 409 -12.66 -16.32 -4.59
C LEU A 409 -11.54 -16.70 -3.62
N THR A 410 -10.28 -16.52 -4.01
CA THR A 410 -9.15 -16.88 -3.15
C THR A 410 -7.92 -16.04 -3.45
N MET A 411 -7.19 -15.68 -2.40
CA MET A 411 -5.95 -14.92 -2.48
C MET A 411 -4.88 -15.50 -1.55
N THR A 412 -3.63 -15.50 -2.03
CA THR A 412 -2.43 -15.91 -1.29
C THR A 412 -1.38 -14.82 -1.46
N VAL A 413 -0.70 -14.41 -0.38
CA VAL A 413 0.41 -13.43 -0.43
C VAL A 413 1.67 -14.09 0.10
N LEU A 414 2.81 -13.81 -0.54
CA LEU A 414 4.13 -14.33 -0.19
C LEU A 414 4.96 -13.29 0.58
N ASP A 415 5.91 -13.75 1.40
CA ASP A 415 6.80 -12.89 2.21
C ASP A 415 7.56 -11.83 1.39
N ASN A 416 7.85 -12.10 0.11
CA ASN A 416 8.51 -11.16 -0.81
C ASN A 416 7.58 -10.06 -1.36
N GLY A 417 6.27 -10.14 -1.10
CA GLY A 417 5.25 -9.20 -1.57
C GLY A 417 4.50 -9.64 -2.83
N ASP A 418 4.87 -10.76 -3.45
CA ASP A 418 4.09 -11.32 -4.56
C ASP A 418 2.71 -11.80 -4.07
N MET A 419 1.67 -11.50 -4.83
CA MET A 419 0.30 -11.93 -4.57
C MET A 419 -0.21 -12.84 -5.68
N PHE A 420 -0.99 -13.85 -5.31
CA PHE A 420 -1.71 -14.74 -6.19
C PHE A 420 -3.21 -14.60 -5.94
N SER A 421 -4.01 -14.46 -7.00
CA SER A 421 -5.47 -14.33 -6.89
C SER A 421 -6.19 -15.26 -7.87
N GLY A 422 -7.03 -16.16 -7.36
CA GLY A 422 -7.89 -17.06 -8.12
C GLY A 422 -9.33 -16.53 -8.26
N CYS A 423 -9.99 -16.82 -9.37
CA CYS A 423 -11.37 -16.38 -9.62
C CYS A 423 -12.34 -17.50 -10.00
N SER A 424 -13.64 -17.17 -9.98
CA SER A 424 -14.74 -18.05 -10.43
C SER A 424 -14.56 -18.57 -11.87
N GLY A 425 -13.86 -17.82 -12.72
CA GLY A 425 -13.50 -18.22 -14.09
C GLY A 425 -12.33 -19.22 -14.21
N GLY A 426 -11.75 -19.72 -13.12
CA GLY A 426 -10.64 -20.70 -13.13
C GLY A 426 -9.27 -20.13 -13.51
N LEU A 427 -9.18 -18.81 -13.60
CA LEU A 427 -7.93 -18.09 -13.86
C LEU A 427 -7.22 -17.80 -12.54
N VAL A 428 -5.89 -17.86 -12.56
CA VAL A 428 -5.02 -17.36 -11.49
C VAL A 428 -4.11 -16.28 -12.08
N ILE A 429 -3.88 -15.24 -11.27
CA ILE A 429 -3.02 -14.11 -11.61
C ILE A 429 -1.95 -13.95 -10.55
N ARG A 430 -0.69 -13.76 -10.97
CA ARG A 430 0.43 -13.33 -10.14
C ARG A 430 0.64 -11.83 -10.29
N TRP A 431 0.73 -11.15 -9.16
CA TRP A 431 1.07 -9.74 -9.02
C TRP A 431 2.42 -9.64 -8.30
N ASN A 432 3.26 -8.67 -8.66
CA ASN A 432 4.49 -8.38 -7.91
C ASN A 432 4.21 -7.50 -6.68
N SER A 433 5.26 -7.24 -5.90
CA SER A 433 5.26 -6.32 -4.75
C SER A 433 4.71 -4.92 -5.07
N SER A 434 4.96 -4.39 -6.27
CA SER A 434 4.45 -3.08 -6.73
C SER A 434 3.05 -3.18 -7.37
N PHE A 435 2.34 -4.30 -7.15
CA PHE A 435 0.98 -4.60 -7.60
C PHE A 435 0.76 -4.62 -9.12
N GLN A 436 1.84 -4.69 -9.91
CA GLN A 436 1.78 -4.91 -11.35
C GLN A 436 1.53 -6.39 -11.65
N ARG A 437 0.76 -6.65 -12.70
CA ARG A 437 0.39 -8.00 -13.12
C ARG A 437 1.52 -8.70 -13.90
N VAL A 438 2.17 -9.68 -13.30
CA VAL A 438 3.31 -10.41 -13.87
C VAL A 438 2.88 -11.59 -14.74
N LEU A 439 1.89 -12.37 -14.31
CA LEU A 439 1.45 -13.59 -15.00
C LEU A 439 -0.05 -13.79 -14.86
N LYS A 440 -0.69 -14.35 -15.89
CA LYS A 440 -2.11 -14.74 -15.90
C LYS A 440 -2.25 -16.07 -16.63
N TRP A 441 -2.84 -17.08 -15.99
CA TRP A 441 -3.02 -18.41 -16.58
C TRP A 441 -4.35 -19.05 -16.14
N LYS A 442 -4.82 -20.04 -16.90
CA LYS A 442 -5.94 -20.90 -16.50
C LYS A 442 -5.37 -22.04 -15.66
N ALA A 443 -5.73 -22.09 -14.38
CA ALA A 443 -5.22 -23.08 -13.44
C ALA A 443 -6.11 -24.32 -13.40
N HIS A 444 -7.41 -24.11 -13.21
CA HIS A 444 -8.46 -25.14 -13.14
C HIS A 444 -9.40 -25.01 -14.34
N GLN A 445 -10.15 -26.05 -14.72
CA GLN A 445 -11.16 -25.91 -15.78
C GLN A 445 -12.40 -25.16 -15.28
N GLY A 446 -12.91 -25.58 -14.13
CA GLY A 446 -13.90 -24.84 -13.33
C GLY A 446 -13.26 -23.71 -12.50
N SER A 447 -13.97 -23.27 -11.46
CA SER A 447 -13.55 -22.18 -10.58
C SER A 447 -12.31 -22.54 -9.75
N THR A 448 -11.42 -21.58 -9.53
CA THR A 448 -10.35 -21.70 -8.52
C THR A 448 -10.96 -21.31 -7.18
N MET A 449 -11.17 -22.29 -6.29
CA MET A 449 -11.93 -22.14 -5.05
C MET A 449 -11.03 -21.71 -3.89
N ALA A 450 -9.84 -22.31 -3.79
CA ALA A 450 -8.90 -22.04 -2.70
C ALA A 450 -7.45 -22.00 -3.20
N SER A 451 -6.60 -21.29 -2.46
CA SER A 451 -5.17 -21.17 -2.72
C SER A 451 -4.42 -21.05 -1.39
N LEU A 452 -3.18 -21.57 -1.36
CA LEU A 452 -2.23 -21.35 -0.26
C LEU A 452 -0.80 -21.34 -0.81
N SER A 453 0.16 -20.95 0.03
CA SER A 453 1.59 -21.16 -0.23
C SER A 453 2.22 -22.07 0.82
N ALA A 454 3.28 -22.76 0.44
CA ALA A 454 4.04 -23.65 1.31
C ALA A 454 5.52 -23.57 1.00
N MET A 455 6.37 -23.74 2.03
CA MET A 455 7.78 -24.08 1.86
C MET A 455 7.93 -25.59 2.08
N HIS A 456 8.48 -26.31 1.11
CA HIS A 456 8.72 -27.75 1.23
C HIS A 456 10.04 -28.11 0.53
N GLN A 457 10.95 -28.80 1.24
CA GLN A 457 12.30 -29.14 0.75
C GLN A 457 13.04 -27.93 0.13
N GLY A 458 13.03 -26.79 0.83
CA GLY A 458 13.62 -25.53 0.37
C GLY A 458 12.90 -24.83 -0.79
N ARG A 459 11.95 -25.50 -1.47
CA ARG A 459 11.20 -24.94 -2.60
C ARG A 459 9.95 -24.20 -2.13
N ARG A 460 9.66 -23.06 -2.77
CA ARG A 460 8.40 -22.32 -2.57
C ARG A 460 7.34 -22.81 -3.54
N LEU A 461 6.25 -23.32 -2.98
CA LEU A 461 5.10 -23.85 -3.69
C LEU A 461 3.89 -22.93 -3.52
N VAL A 462 3.10 -22.80 -4.58
CA VAL A 462 1.71 -22.33 -4.51
C VAL A 462 0.82 -23.52 -4.82
N LEU A 463 -0.21 -23.73 -4.01
CA LEU A 463 -1.22 -24.78 -4.21
C LEU A 463 -2.54 -24.10 -4.55
N THR A 464 -3.29 -24.66 -5.50
CA THR A 464 -4.63 -24.17 -5.88
C THR A 464 -5.62 -25.32 -5.93
N GLY A 465 -6.76 -25.18 -5.26
CA GLY A 465 -7.89 -26.12 -5.30
C GLY A 465 -9.03 -25.58 -6.16
N GLY A 466 -9.77 -26.45 -6.85
CA GLY A 466 -10.84 -26.01 -7.75
C GLY A 466 -12.02 -26.97 -7.91
N SER A 467 -13.07 -26.47 -8.57
CA SER A 467 -14.28 -27.22 -8.91
C SER A 467 -14.12 -28.16 -10.12
N ASP A 468 -12.88 -28.42 -10.55
CA ASP A 468 -12.50 -29.52 -11.44
C ASP A 468 -11.94 -30.73 -10.67
N ASN A 469 -12.32 -30.85 -9.39
CA ASN A 469 -12.04 -31.98 -8.50
C ASN A 469 -10.55 -32.20 -8.20
N ALA A 470 -9.76 -31.12 -8.22
CA ALA A 470 -8.31 -31.21 -8.15
C ALA A 470 -7.65 -30.12 -7.28
N ILE A 471 -6.52 -30.49 -6.68
CA ILE A 471 -5.48 -29.58 -6.20
C ILE A 471 -4.33 -29.59 -7.20
N LYS A 472 -3.78 -28.42 -7.56
CA LYS A 472 -2.64 -28.26 -8.45
C LYS A 472 -1.50 -27.60 -7.69
N ILE A 473 -0.30 -28.16 -7.83
CA ILE A 473 0.90 -27.69 -7.11
C ILE A 473 1.86 -27.04 -8.11
N TRP A 474 2.20 -25.78 -7.86
CA TRP A 474 2.99 -24.94 -8.76
C TRP A 474 4.28 -24.49 -8.07
N GLY A 475 5.44 -24.71 -8.70
CA GLY A 475 6.72 -24.16 -8.26
C GLY A 475 6.86 -22.70 -8.68
N VAL A 476 7.16 -21.80 -7.74
CA VAL A 476 7.23 -20.34 -7.97
C VAL A 476 8.58 -19.90 -8.56
N TYR A 477 9.65 -20.62 -8.19
CA TYR A 477 11.02 -20.41 -8.64
C TYR A 477 11.61 -21.73 -9.13
N GLY A 478 12.56 -21.67 -10.07
CA GLY A 478 13.40 -22.81 -10.42
C GLY A 478 14.40 -23.12 -9.31
N MET A 479 15.03 -24.28 -9.37
CA MET A 479 16.15 -24.63 -8.49
C MET A 479 17.30 -23.62 -8.66
N PRO A 480 17.81 -23.00 -7.59
CA PRO A 480 19.23 -22.68 -7.53
C PRO A 480 19.99 -24.00 -7.30
N GLU A 481 20.84 -24.39 -8.24
CA GLU A 481 21.83 -25.44 -7.96
C GLU A 481 23.01 -24.81 -7.18
N SER A 482 23.49 -25.52 -6.16
CA SER A 482 24.81 -25.39 -5.50
C SER A 482 25.27 -24.08 -4.82
N ASP A 483 24.64 -22.91 -5.01
CA ASP A 483 25.21 -21.64 -4.48
C ASP A 483 24.89 -21.34 -3.00
N PHE A 484 23.77 -21.83 -2.44
CA PHE A 484 23.29 -21.35 -1.12
C PHE A 484 23.94 -22.07 0.08
N GLU A 485 24.22 -23.37 -0.01
CA GLU A 485 24.90 -24.13 1.06
C GLU A 485 26.36 -23.67 1.20
N THR A 486 27.00 -23.32 0.08
CA THR A 486 28.35 -22.75 0.02
C THR A 486 28.45 -21.38 0.73
N ALA A 487 27.36 -20.62 0.82
CA ALA A 487 27.34 -19.34 1.54
C ALA A 487 27.28 -19.53 3.07
N ILE A 488 26.50 -20.49 3.55
CA ILE A 488 26.29 -20.72 5.00
C ILE A 488 27.45 -21.54 5.61
N ALA A 489 28.00 -22.51 4.88
CA ALA A 489 29.16 -23.29 5.33
C ALA A 489 30.44 -22.43 5.52
N ASN A 490 30.49 -21.20 4.99
CA ASN A 490 31.61 -20.27 5.15
C ASN A 490 31.41 -19.24 6.27
N SER A 491 30.26 -19.18 6.95
CA SER A 491 30.01 -18.22 8.04
C SER A 491 30.28 -18.76 9.45
N GLU A 492 30.45 -20.07 9.63
CA GLU A 492 30.67 -20.67 10.96
C GLU A 492 32.13 -21.08 11.22
N SER A 493 33.03 -20.10 11.38
CA SER A 493 34.23 -20.33 12.20
C SER A 493 34.82 -19.08 12.85
N LYS A 494 35.14 -19.21 14.15
CA LYS A 494 36.07 -18.39 14.96
C LYS A 494 35.66 -16.97 15.35
N ASP A 495 35.08 -16.89 16.53
CA ASP A 495 35.57 -16.07 17.66
C ASP A 495 36.48 -14.87 17.32
N GLN A 496 35.88 -13.68 17.26
CA GLN A 496 36.55 -12.43 17.62
C GLN A 496 35.61 -11.58 18.49
N PRO A 497 36.15 -10.77 19.42
CA PRO A 497 35.35 -10.11 20.45
C PRO A 497 34.41 -9.05 19.87
N VAL A 498 33.24 -8.90 20.51
CA VAL A 498 32.26 -7.84 20.19
C VAL A 498 32.82 -6.48 20.60
N MET A 499 33.64 -5.89 19.72
CA MET A 499 34.00 -4.48 19.75
C MET A 499 32.81 -3.63 19.33
N ALA A 500 32.66 -2.44 19.91
CA ALA A 500 31.64 -1.48 19.49
C ALA A 500 32.07 -0.77 18.20
N PHE A 501 31.34 -0.99 17.11
CA PHE A 501 31.58 -0.36 15.80
C PHE A 501 30.70 0.88 15.58
N GLN A 502 31.17 1.79 14.72
CA GLN A 502 30.84 3.23 14.79
C GLN A 502 29.65 3.63 13.90
N GLY A 503 28.87 4.62 14.36
CA GLY A 503 27.53 4.91 13.85
C GLY A 503 27.41 5.34 12.37
N ASN A 504 28.45 5.92 11.78
CA ASN A 504 28.39 6.45 10.40
C ASN A 504 28.10 5.35 9.37
N GLU A 505 28.67 4.15 9.55
CA GLU A 505 28.43 3.01 8.65
C GLU A 505 26.95 2.54 8.70
N LEU A 506 26.32 2.65 9.87
CA LEU A 506 24.90 2.34 10.05
C LEU A 506 24.00 3.38 9.36
N MET A 507 24.36 4.67 9.42
CA MET A 507 23.65 5.74 8.70
C MET A 507 23.66 5.48 7.19
N PHE A 508 24.82 5.15 6.61
CA PHE A 508 24.92 4.88 5.18
C PHE A 508 24.19 3.59 4.76
N ARG A 509 24.18 2.54 5.60
CA ARG A 509 23.35 1.34 5.36
C ARG A 509 21.86 1.68 5.34
N HIS A 510 21.38 2.48 6.31
CA HIS A 510 19.98 2.90 6.34
C HIS A 510 19.61 3.80 5.16
N LEU A 511 20.51 4.70 4.72
CA LEU A 511 20.31 5.51 3.52
C LEU A 511 20.23 4.66 2.26
N SER A 512 21.14 3.70 2.08
CA SER A 512 21.13 2.77 0.94
C SER A 512 19.79 2.04 0.80
N GLN A 513 19.23 1.57 1.92
CA GLN A 513 17.96 0.86 1.96
C GLN A 513 16.74 1.79 1.80
N LEU A 514 16.83 3.06 2.23
CA LEU A 514 15.77 4.05 2.01
C LEU A 514 15.76 4.58 0.56
N VAL A 515 16.93 4.66 -0.09
CA VAL A 515 17.10 4.99 -1.51
C VAL A 515 16.57 3.87 -2.41
N SER A 516 16.72 2.59 -2.02
CA SER A 516 16.24 1.47 -2.85
C SER A 516 14.72 1.36 -2.98
N TYR A 517 13.94 2.13 -2.21
CA TYR A 517 12.52 2.33 -2.46
C TYR A 517 12.34 3.48 -3.47
N PRO A 518 11.78 3.21 -4.68
CA PRO A 518 11.51 4.24 -5.67
C PRO A 518 10.24 5.02 -5.29
N SER A 519 10.32 5.78 -4.20
CA SER A 519 9.24 6.56 -3.58
C SER A 519 8.86 7.80 -4.40
N ILE A 520 8.49 7.61 -5.66
CA ILE A 520 8.05 8.69 -6.55
C ILE A 520 6.59 9.00 -6.24
N SER A 521 6.27 10.19 -5.73
CA SER A 521 4.87 10.56 -5.43
C SER A 521 4.00 10.48 -6.69
N SER A 522 3.22 9.41 -6.79
CA SER A 522 2.44 9.02 -7.97
C SER A 522 1.54 7.82 -7.65
N GLU A 523 0.51 7.59 -8.49
CA GLU A 523 -0.39 6.44 -8.34
C GLU A 523 0.32 5.09 -8.55
N ASP A 524 1.35 5.04 -9.40
CA ASP A 524 2.05 3.79 -9.73
C ASP A 524 3.06 3.34 -8.68
N HIS A 525 3.72 4.30 -8.03
CA HIS A 525 4.70 4.06 -6.97
C HIS A 525 4.13 4.28 -5.55
N ARG A 526 2.80 4.30 -5.39
CA ARG A 526 2.13 4.53 -4.10
C ARG A 526 2.49 3.48 -3.04
N GLU A 527 2.74 2.23 -3.45
CA GLU A 527 3.27 1.19 -2.55
C GLU A 527 4.75 1.41 -2.22
N ASP A 528 5.58 1.83 -3.17
CA ASP A 528 7.01 2.10 -2.94
C ASP A 528 7.18 3.28 -1.96
N CYS A 529 6.32 4.30 -2.08
CA CYS A 529 6.17 5.38 -1.09
C CYS A 529 5.71 4.86 0.28
N ARG A 530 4.69 3.97 0.31
CA ARG A 530 4.19 3.36 1.55
C ARG A 530 5.27 2.54 2.26
N GLN A 531 6.10 1.80 1.52
CA GLN A 531 7.22 1.02 2.05
C GLN A 531 8.39 1.90 2.52
N ALA A 532 8.73 2.98 1.81
CA ALA A 532 9.69 3.97 2.29
C ALA A 532 9.25 4.57 3.64
N ALA A 533 7.96 4.94 3.79
CA ALA A 533 7.40 5.42 5.04
C ALA A 533 7.45 4.37 6.18
N LEU A 534 7.16 3.09 5.88
CA LEU A 534 7.30 2.00 6.87
C LEU A 534 8.75 1.77 7.27
N TYR A 535 9.68 1.85 6.32
CA TYR A 535 11.11 1.70 6.59
C TYR A 535 11.65 2.85 7.44
N LEU A 536 11.21 4.08 7.16
CA LEU A 536 11.54 5.26 7.96
C LEU A 536 10.91 5.17 9.36
N LYS A 537 9.62 4.80 9.51
CA LYS A 537 8.98 4.50 10.82
C LYS A 537 9.84 3.53 11.64
N LYS A 538 10.19 2.38 11.04
CA LYS A 538 10.99 1.33 11.70
C LYS A 538 12.43 1.75 11.99
N THR A 539 13.01 2.64 11.19
CA THR A 539 14.34 3.21 11.42
C THR A 539 14.32 4.18 12.60
N LEU A 540 13.36 5.11 12.65
CA LEU A 540 13.26 6.09 13.73
C LEU A 540 12.93 5.44 15.09
N ILE A 541 12.14 4.36 15.10
CA ILE A 541 11.94 3.52 16.31
C ILE A 541 13.26 2.91 16.79
N LYS A 542 14.07 2.35 15.89
CA LYS A 542 15.40 1.78 16.23
C LYS A 542 16.39 2.84 16.74
N LEU A 543 16.23 4.10 16.33
CA LEU A 543 17.02 5.24 16.78
C LEU A 543 16.48 5.90 18.06
N GLY A 544 15.37 5.39 18.63
CA GLY A 544 14.86 5.79 19.95
C GLY A 544 13.63 6.72 19.96
N ALA A 545 12.89 6.86 18.86
CA ALA A 545 11.68 7.68 18.82
C ALA A 545 10.36 6.87 18.95
N ASP A 546 9.38 7.44 19.68
CA ASP A 546 7.97 7.07 19.48
C ASP A 546 7.57 7.52 18.06
N THR A 547 7.28 6.57 17.18
CA THR A 547 7.05 6.86 15.76
C THR A 547 5.78 6.24 15.22
N ARG A 548 5.00 7.07 14.53
CA ARG A 548 3.68 6.76 13.97
C ARG A 548 3.55 7.31 12.56
N LEU A 549 2.54 6.84 11.84
CA LEU A 549 2.18 7.38 10.53
C LEU A 549 0.88 8.16 10.66
N LEU A 550 0.89 9.40 10.16
CA LEU A 550 -0.31 10.23 10.07
C LEU A 550 -0.94 9.99 8.70
N PRO A 551 -2.27 9.79 8.61
CA PRO A 551 -2.94 9.65 7.32
C PRO A 551 -2.85 10.94 6.52
N GLY A 552 -2.39 10.83 5.26
CA GLY A 552 -2.53 11.90 4.28
C GLY A 552 -3.97 12.06 3.81
N LYS A 553 -4.19 12.98 2.86
CA LYS A 553 -5.45 13.09 2.11
C LYS A 553 -5.78 11.74 1.43
N PRO A 554 -7.04 11.30 1.31
CA PRO A 554 -7.37 10.06 0.61
C PRO A 554 -6.77 10.00 -0.79
N GLY A 555 -6.04 8.91 -1.09
CA GLY A 555 -5.29 8.73 -2.34
C GLY A 555 -3.85 9.30 -2.33
N ARG A 556 -3.39 9.87 -1.20
CA ARG A 556 -2.05 10.44 -1.02
C ARG A 556 -1.25 9.66 0.03
N ASN A 557 0.06 9.90 0.05
CA ASN A 557 1.03 9.26 0.91
C ASN A 557 0.91 9.73 2.39
N PRO A 558 1.26 8.88 3.37
CA PRO A 558 1.23 9.23 4.79
C PRO A 558 2.43 10.10 5.20
N LEU A 559 2.29 10.84 6.31
CA LEU A 559 3.43 11.54 6.93
C LEU A 559 4.03 10.63 8.03
N VAL A 560 5.35 10.66 8.19
CA VAL A 560 6.04 10.03 9.34
C VAL A 560 6.19 11.06 10.45
N LEU A 561 5.58 10.80 11.60
CA LEU A 561 5.75 11.60 12.81
C LEU A 561 6.54 10.78 13.84
N ALA A 562 7.72 11.27 14.22
CA ALA A 562 8.58 10.66 15.24
C ALA A 562 8.91 11.67 16.34
N THR A 563 8.75 11.29 17.62
CA THR A 563 9.18 12.10 18.77
C THR A 563 10.32 11.39 19.52
N PHE A 564 11.47 12.04 19.58
CA PHE A 564 12.57 11.72 20.47
C PHE A 564 12.44 12.57 21.74
N THR A 565 12.48 11.96 22.92
CA THR A 565 12.34 12.66 24.20
C THR A 565 13.72 12.88 24.85
N GLY A 566 14.06 14.15 25.11
CA GLY A 566 15.28 14.53 25.82
C GLY A 566 15.27 14.06 27.28
N LYS A 567 16.42 14.12 27.95
CA LYS A 567 16.55 13.64 29.34
C LYS A 567 15.67 14.45 30.31
N SER A 568 15.02 13.79 31.26
CA SER A 568 14.16 14.45 32.24
C SER A 568 14.94 14.84 33.50
N SER A 569 14.86 16.12 33.89
CA SER A 569 15.54 16.69 35.06
C SER A 569 14.78 16.39 36.37
N VAL A 570 15.00 15.20 36.94
CA VAL A 570 14.37 14.74 38.20
C VAL A 570 14.79 15.57 39.44
N SER A 571 15.67 16.57 39.29
CA SER A 571 16.39 17.25 40.38
C SER A 571 16.11 18.75 40.55
N SER A 572 15.02 19.29 39.97
CA SER A 572 14.59 20.69 40.18
C SER A 572 13.13 20.78 40.67
N PRO A 573 12.82 21.54 41.73
CA PRO A 573 11.43 21.80 42.14
C PRO A 573 10.62 22.59 41.11
N THR A 574 11.30 23.35 40.25
CA THR A 574 10.71 24.02 39.09
C THR A 574 11.12 23.29 37.82
N VAL A 575 10.21 22.44 37.33
CA VAL A 575 10.32 21.85 35.99
C VAL A 575 9.86 22.92 34.98
N LEU A 576 10.83 23.63 34.40
CA LEU A 576 10.59 24.35 33.15
C LEU A 576 10.28 23.32 32.06
N PRO A 577 9.33 23.59 31.14
CA PRO A 577 9.12 22.73 29.98
C PRO A 577 10.41 22.64 29.16
N LYS A 578 10.71 21.45 28.64
CA LYS A 578 11.81 21.26 27.69
C LYS A 578 11.47 22.02 26.41
N ARG A 579 12.47 22.61 25.75
CA ARG A 579 12.26 23.11 24.39
C ARG A 579 12.00 21.96 23.43
N ARG A 580 11.21 22.24 22.41
CA ARG A 580 10.81 21.29 21.38
C ARG A 580 11.20 21.78 19.99
N VAL A 581 12.04 20.99 19.33
CA VAL A 581 12.53 21.27 17.98
C VAL A 581 11.73 20.44 16.99
N LEU A 582 11.04 21.06 16.04
CA LEU A 582 10.45 20.34 14.91
C LEU A 582 11.50 20.22 13.81
N TYR A 583 11.73 19.03 13.27
CA TYR A 583 12.46 18.84 12.01
C TYR A 583 11.49 18.56 10.87
N TYR A 584 11.64 19.27 9.75
CA TYR A 584 10.89 19.02 8.53
C TYR A 584 11.81 18.52 7.38
N GLY A 585 11.31 17.53 6.65
CA GLY A 585 11.90 16.96 5.44
C GLY A 585 10.88 16.10 4.68
N HIS A 586 11.33 15.38 3.65
CA HIS A 586 10.48 14.45 2.90
C HIS A 586 11.20 13.15 2.51
N TYR A 587 10.42 12.13 2.18
CA TYR A 587 10.92 10.83 1.71
C TYR A 587 10.50 10.50 0.27
N ASP A 588 9.60 11.27 -0.34
CA ASP A 588 9.31 11.19 -1.77
C ASP A 588 10.36 11.91 -2.62
N VAL A 589 10.45 11.52 -3.89
CA VAL A 589 11.54 11.89 -4.82
C VAL A 589 11.01 12.03 -6.26
N VAL A 590 11.56 12.93 -7.09
CA VAL A 590 11.19 12.98 -8.52
C VAL A 590 11.59 11.71 -9.26
N GLN A 591 10.91 11.47 -10.38
CA GLN A 591 11.31 10.45 -11.35
C GLN A 591 12.80 10.58 -11.73
N PRO A 592 13.51 9.45 -11.95
CA PRO A 592 14.92 9.48 -12.36
C PRO A 592 15.11 9.90 -13.82
N GLY A 593 14.05 9.97 -14.63
CA GLY A 593 14.14 10.19 -16.06
C GLY A 593 14.62 8.95 -16.82
N ASN A 594 15.38 9.15 -17.89
CA ASN A 594 15.86 8.07 -18.76
C ASN A 594 17.06 7.32 -18.11
N PRO A 595 16.99 5.99 -17.92
CA PRO A 595 18.06 5.21 -17.28
C PRO A 595 19.43 5.27 -17.98
N LYS A 596 19.50 5.65 -19.26
CA LYS A 596 20.78 5.79 -19.98
C LYS A 596 21.60 7.02 -19.57
N ASP A 597 20.95 8.00 -18.95
CA ASP A 597 21.60 9.25 -18.53
C ASP A 597 22.26 9.10 -17.14
N TRP A 598 22.03 7.97 -16.47
CA TRP A 598 22.63 7.58 -15.21
C TRP A 598 23.82 6.63 -15.42
N LYS A 599 24.91 6.88 -14.67
CA LYS A 599 26.14 6.05 -14.66
C LYS A 599 26.02 4.80 -13.77
N THR A 600 25.07 4.82 -12.84
CA THR A 600 24.72 3.76 -11.87
C THR A 600 23.20 3.74 -11.70
N PRO A 601 22.54 2.61 -11.39
CA PRO A 601 21.08 2.58 -11.33
C PRO A 601 20.53 3.55 -10.27
N ALA A 602 19.51 4.34 -10.62
CA ALA A 602 19.05 5.45 -9.78
C ALA A 602 18.62 5.04 -8.36
N PHE A 603 18.15 3.80 -8.17
CA PHE A 603 17.72 3.26 -6.87
C PHE A 603 18.67 2.17 -6.33
N ASP A 604 19.92 2.17 -6.79
CA ASP A 604 21.02 1.33 -6.27
C ASP A 604 22.15 2.25 -5.79
N MET A 605 22.17 2.52 -4.48
CA MET A 605 23.03 3.57 -3.93
C MET A 605 24.50 3.15 -3.97
N SER A 606 25.34 3.94 -4.66
CA SER A 606 26.73 3.57 -4.94
C SER A 606 27.72 4.63 -4.48
N GLY A 607 28.81 4.18 -3.83
CA GLY A 607 29.88 5.06 -3.34
C GLY A 607 31.01 5.23 -4.37
N LYS A 608 31.44 6.48 -4.62
CA LYS A 608 32.59 6.78 -5.46
C LYS A 608 33.27 8.09 -5.03
N ASN A 609 34.59 8.03 -4.76
CA ASN A 609 35.44 9.18 -4.44
C ASN A 609 34.90 10.07 -3.29
N GLY A 610 34.30 9.48 -2.25
CA GLY A 610 33.70 10.21 -1.12
C GLY A 610 32.28 10.75 -1.37
N TRP A 611 31.68 10.45 -2.52
CA TRP A 611 30.30 10.76 -2.88
C TRP A 611 29.43 9.51 -2.87
N LEU A 612 28.18 9.63 -2.42
CA LEU A 612 27.13 8.63 -2.60
C LEU A 612 26.26 9.08 -3.77
N TYR A 613 25.96 8.17 -4.70
CA TYR A 613 25.12 8.41 -5.87
C TYR A 613 23.80 7.63 -5.78
N GLY A 614 22.68 8.27 -6.12
CA GLY A 614 21.33 7.68 -6.12
C GLY A 614 20.24 8.76 -6.08
N ARG A 615 19.01 8.44 -6.50
CA ARG A 615 17.88 9.37 -6.43
C ARG A 615 17.42 9.55 -4.99
N GLY A 616 17.40 10.80 -4.54
CA GLY A 616 17.05 11.26 -3.21
C GLY A 616 18.13 11.10 -2.16
N VAL A 617 19.40 10.88 -2.54
CA VAL A 617 20.51 10.88 -1.57
C VAL A 617 20.77 12.28 -1.02
N SER A 618 20.60 13.32 -1.85
CA SER A 618 20.59 14.72 -1.39
C SER A 618 19.17 15.17 -1.05
N ASP A 619 18.17 14.65 -1.77
CA ASP A 619 16.85 15.29 -1.87
C ASP A 619 15.69 14.30 -1.59
N ASN A 620 15.29 14.04 -0.34
CA ASN A 620 15.79 14.57 0.93
C ASN A 620 16.19 13.46 1.94
N LYS A 621 16.34 12.21 1.47
CA LYS A 621 16.51 11.02 2.34
C LYS A 621 17.81 11.05 3.14
N GLY A 622 18.90 11.54 2.55
CA GLY A 622 20.20 11.68 3.22
C GLY A 622 20.15 12.67 4.40
N PRO A 623 19.81 13.95 4.16
CA PRO A 623 19.68 14.94 5.23
C PRO A 623 18.69 14.54 6.33
N THR A 624 17.53 13.98 5.98
CA THR A 624 16.55 13.45 6.95
C THR A 624 17.18 12.39 7.86
N LEU A 625 17.97 11.45 7.34
CA LEU A 625 18.67 10.46 8.16
C LEU A 625 19.83 11.07 8.97
N ALA A 626 20.59 12.02 8.42
CA ALA A 626 21.67 12.68 9.16
C ALA A 626 21.16 13.41 10.42
N VAL A 627 19.96 14.02 10.35
CA VAL A 627 19.27 14.57 11.52
C VAL A 627 18.85 13.47 12.51
N ALA A 628 18.23 12.38 12.04
CA ALA A 628 17.83 11.28 12.90
C ALA A 628 19.02 10.65 13.67
N PHE A 629 20.15 10.44 12.99
CA PHE A 629 21.37 9.92 13.60
C PHE A 629 22.03 10.91 14.56
N ALA A 630 21.91 12.22 14.34
CA ALA A 630 22.35 13.24 15.29
C ALA A 630 21.60 13.12 16.62
N ILE A 631 20.26 13.02 16.55
CA ILE A 631 19.39 12.90 17.72
C ILE A 631 19.65 11.58 18.47
N SER A 632 19.75 10.46 17.74
CA SER A 632 20.11 9.14 18.29
C SER A 632 21.45 9.19 19.04
N THR A 633 22.48 9.80 18.44
CA THR A 633 23.80 9.95 19.04
C THR A 633 23.74 10.76 20.34
N LEU A 634 22.89 11.80 20.41
CA LEU A 634 22.67 12.57 21.63
C LEU A 634 21.92 11.77 22.71
N LEU A 635 20.98 10.89 22.34
CA LEU A 635 20.27 10.01 23.26
C LEU A 635 21.18 8.95 23.87
N ASP A 636 21.99 8.27 23.06
CA ASP A 636 22.97 7.27 23.51
C ASP A 636 23.99 7.90 24.48
N GLN A 637 24.46 9.12 24.17
CA GLN A 637 25.31 9.93 25.04
C GLN A 637 24.58 10.52 26.27
N ARG A 638 23.26 10.32 26.40
CA ARG A 638 22.39 10.93 27.44
C ARG A 638 22.53 12.46 27.53
N SER A 639 22.78 13.10 26.37
CA SER A 639 23.10 14.51 26.21
C SER A 639 22.11 15.27 25.29
N LEU A 640 20.95 14.66 24.99
CA LEU A 640 19.81 15.36 24.43
C LEU A 640 19.03 16.07 25.55
N ASP A 641 19.02 17.40 25.52
CA ASP A 641 18.37 18.28 26.52
C ASP A 641 17.08 18.95 26.01
N VAL A 642 16.63 18.58 24.80
CA VAL A 642 15.42 19.07 24.12
C VAL A 642 14.60 17.88 23.64
N ASP A 643 13.29 18.04 23.49
CA ASP A 643 12.48 17.05 22.77
C ASP A 643 12.55 17.38 21.26
N VAL A 644 12.63 16.37 20.39
CA VAL A 644 12.76 16.59 18.94
C VAL A 644 11.66 15.82 18.20
N VAL A 645 10.91 16.53 17.36
CA VAL A 645 9.77 16.03 16.61
C VAL A 645 10.11 16.04 15.12
N MET A 646 10.43 14.89 14.54
CA MET A 646 10.58 14.77 13.09
C MET A 646 9.21 14.60 12.43
N LEU A 647 8.91 15.45 11.46
CA LEU A 647 7.71 15.43 10.64
C LEU A 647 8.15 15.34 9.17
N VAL A 648 8.09 14.13 8.61
CA VAL A 648 8.62 13.83 7.27
C VAL A 648 7.47 13.47 6.33
N GLU A 649 7.26 14.23 5.26
CA GLU A 649 6.17 13.98 4.31
C GLU A 649 6.58 13.15 3.08
N GLY A 650 5.61 12.86 2.22
CA GLY A 650 5.76 12.01 1.03
C GLY A 650 5.02 12.56 -0.20
N GLU A 651 4.84 13.88 -0.28
CA GLU A 651 4.15 14.57 -1.38
C GLU A 651 4.86 15.87 -1.82
N GLU A 652 6.07 16.18 -1.31
CA GLU A 652 6.76 17.48 -1.48
C GLU A 652 7.01 17.78 -2.95
N GLU A 653 7.55 16.79 -3.66
CA GLU A 653 7.87 16.77 -5.10
C GLU A 653 6.61 16.87 -5.99
N THR A 654 5.43 16.85 -5.38
CA THR A 654 4.11 17.05 -6.00
C THR A 654 3.31 18.21 -5.37
N GLY A 655 3.97 19.09 -4.62
CA GLY A 655 3.39 20.30 -4.02
C GLY A 655 2.75 20.10 -2.65
N SER A 656 3.28 19.18 -1.83
CA SER A 656 2.84 18.91 -0.45
C SER A 656 1.33 18.67 -0.31
N MET A 657 0.76 17.89 -1.25
CA MET A 657 -0.69 17.81 -1.52
C MET A 657 -1.54 17.18 -0.40
N GLY A 658 -1.81 17.98 0.63
CA GLY A 658 -2.59 17.61 1.82
C GLY A 658 -1.82 17.75 3.12
N PHE A 659 -0.52 18.09 3.07
CA PHE A 659 0.35 18.28 4.24
C PHE A 659 -0.26 19.22 5.27
N HIS A 660 -0.69 20.41 4.85
CA HIS A 660 -1.28 21.43 5.73
C HIS A 660 -2.45 20.87 6.55
N ARG A 661 -3.35 20.13 5.89
CA ARG A 661 -4.50 19.50 6.54
C ARG A 661 -4.06 18.40 7.50
N ALA A 662 -3.12 17.54 7.09
CA ALA A 662 -2.63 16.44 7.94
C ALA A 662 -1.95 16.98 9.21
N VAL A 663 -1.21 18.09 9.11
CA VAL A 663 -0.62 18.80 10.26
C VAL A 663 -1.72 19.38 11.15
N GLN A 664 -2.70 20.09 10.59
CA GLN A 664 -3.81 20.69 11.36
C GLN A 664 -4.66 19.64 12.09
N GLU A 665 -5.05 18.55 11.41
CA GLU A 665 -5.83 17.46 12.00
C GLU A 665 -5.07 16.68 13.09
N ASN A 666 -3.73 16.77 13.12
CA ASN A 666 -2.87 16.12 14.11
C ASN A 666 -2.11 17.11 15.00
N LYS A 667 -2.48 18.40 15.03
CA LYS A 667 -1.72 19.46 15.73
C LYS A 667 -1.54 19.16 17.21
N ALA A 668 -2.60 18.69 17.89
CA ALA A 668 -2.55 18.31 19.31
C ALA A 668 -1.64 17.09 19.61
N LEU A 669 -1.27 16.32 18.58
CA LEU A 669 -0.38 15.15 18.68
C LEU A 669 1.07 15.51 18.32
N ILE A 670 1.27 16.49 17.43
CA ILE A 670 2.57 17.14 17.20
C ILE A 670 2.95 17.96 18.45
N GLY A 671 2.02 18.76 18.98
CA GLY A 671 2.16 19.63 20.15
C GLY A 671 2.94 20.92 19.86
N GLU A 672 3.13 21.73 20.90
CA GLU A 672 3.83 23.02 20.81
C GLU A 672 5.31 22.86 20.41
N ILE A 673 5.83 23.82 19.62
CA ILE A 673 7.18 23.82 19.04
C ILE A 673 7.84 25.19 19.32
N ASP A 674 9.10 25.21 19.76
CA ASP A 674 9.85 26.46 19.98
C ASP A 674 10.60 26.94 18.71
N VAL A 675 11.07 25.98 17.90
CA VAL A 675 11.92 26.23 16.72
C VAL A 675 11.78 25.09 15.70
N ILE A 676 11.81 25.45 14.42
CA ILE A 676 11.73 24.54 13.28
C ILE A 676 13.12 24.47 12.62
N LEU A 677 13.65 23.26 12.46
CA LEU A 677 14.86 22.97 11.69
C LEU A 677 14.48 22.40 10.33
N VAL A 678 15.03 22.99 9.27
CA VAL A 678 14.88 22.50 7.90
C VAL A 678 16.25 22.22 7.31
N SER A 679 16.36 21.15 6.54
CA SER A 679 17.58 20.81 5.79
C SER A 679 17.21 20.26 4.42
N ASN A 680 16.64 21.10 3.56
CA ASN A 680 16.27 20.73 2.19
C ASN A 680 16.73 21.75 1.13
N SER A 681 18.04 21.98 1.04
CA SER A 681 18.66 22.68 -0.11
C SER A 681 20.18 22.49 -0.12
N SER A 682 20.87 23.25 -1.00
CA SER A 682 22.29 23.10 -1.31
C SER A 682 23.10 24.39 -1.14
N TRP A 683 24.40 24.22 -0.87
CA TRP A 683 25.38 25.30 -0.81
C TRP A 683 25.65 25.94 -2.18
N LEU A 684 26.37 27.08 -2.18
CA LEU A 684 26.89 27.74 -3.40
C LEU A 684 27.98 26.94 -4.14
N GLY A 685 28.58 25.94 -3.50
CA GLY A 685 29.67 25.13 -4.05
C GLY A 685 29.88 23.86 -3.21
N ASP A 686 31.02 23.19 -3.43
CA ASP A 686 31.31 21.91 -2.77
C ASP A 686 32.06 22.07 -1.43
N GLU A 687 32.76 23.18 -1.19
CA GLU A 687 33.72 23.28 -0.08
C GLU A 687 33.35 24.20 1.08
N THR A 688 32.69 25.35 0.83
CA THR A 688 32.36 26.31 1.88
C THR A 688 30.91 26.13 2.34
N PRO A 689 30.66 25.88 3.64
CA PRO A 689 29.32 25.65 4.14
C PRO A 689 28.44 26.88 3.99
N CYS A 690 27.15 26.65 3.76
CA CYS A 690 26.16 27.72 3.65
C CYS A 690 25.06 27.58 4.71
N MET A 691 24.39 28.68 5.00
CA MET A 691 23.14 28.72 5.77
C MET A 691 22.11 29.50 4.95
N THR A 692 20.92 28.93 4.75
CA THR A 692 19.86 29.58 3.96
C THR A 692 18.96 30.38 4.89
N PHE A 693 18.82 31.70 4.63
CA PHE A 693 18.00 32.61 5.45
C PHE A 693 16.80 33.21 4.71
N GLY A 694 16.58 32.84 3.44
CA GLY A 694 15.37 33.26 2.73
C GLY A 694 15.15 32.55 1.40
N LEU A 695 13.88 32.28 1.10
CA LEU A 695 13.39 31.64 -0.12
C LEU A 695 12.41 32.58 -0.81
N ARG A 696 12.30 32.50 -2.14
CA ARG A 696 11.24 33.19 -2.87
C ARG A 696 9.93 32.42 -2.71
N GLY A 697 8.81 33.12 -2.79
CA GLY A 697 7.52 32.48 -3.02
C GLY A 697 7.35 32.14 -4.50
N VAL A 698 6.32 31.37 -4.84
CA VAL A 698 5.94 31.09 -6.22
C VAL A 698 4.42 31.03 -6.41
N ILE A 699 3.95 31.60 -7.50
CA ILE A 699 2.63 31.36 -8.10
C ILE A 699 2.88 30.56 -9.37
N HIS A 700 2.30 29.38 -9.51
CA HIS A 700 2.21 28.64 -10.78
C HIS A 700 0.77 28.72 -11.31
N ALA A 701 0.64 29.10 -12.58
CA ALA A 701 -0.65 29.31 -13.23
C ALA A 701 -0.68 28.77 -14.66
N THR A 702 -1.89 28.40 -15.10
CA THR A 702 -2.20 28.03 -16.48
C THR A 702 -3.10 29.11 -17.08
N VAL A 703 -2.63 29.76 -18.14
CA VAL A 703 -3.37 30.81 -18.86
C VAL A 703 -3.79 30.25 -20.21
N LYS A 704 -5.10 30.18 -20.47
CA LYS A 704 -5.67 29.50 -21.64
C LYS A 704 -6.63 30.42 -22.40
N VAL A 705 -6.50 30.45 -23.72
CA VAL A 705 -7.46 31.09 -24.63
C VAL A 705 -8.13 30.01 -25.48
N THR A 706 -9.45 30.11 -25.66
CA THR A 706 -10.25 29.15 -26.41
C THR A 706 -11.22 29.87 -27.34
N SER A 707 -11.34 29.42 -28.59
CA SER A 707 -12.31 29.89 -29.55
C SER A 707 -13.61 29.07 -29.48
N PRO A 708 -14.78 29.66 -29.78
CA PRO A 708 -15.99 28.88 -30.04
C PRO A 708 -15.92 28.08 -31.36
N GLN A 709 -14.92 28.32 -32.22
CA GLN A 709 -14.69 27.59 -33.47
C GLN A 709 -13.75 26.37 -33.26
N PRO A 710 -13.89 25.29 -34.07
CA PRO A 710 -12.92 24.21 -34.11
C PRO A 710 -11.59 24.65 -34.75
N ASP A 711 -10.58 23.78 -34.77
CA ASP A 711 -9.30 24.02 -35.46
C ASP A 711 -9.56 24.36 -36.95
N LEU A 712 -9.10 25.53 -37.42
CA LEU A 712 -9.37 26.05 -38.78
C LEU A 712 -8.14 25.99 -39.69
N HIS A 713 -8.32 25.80 -40.99
CA HIS A 713 -7.21 25.88 -41.95
C HIS A 713 -6.73 27.33 -42.12
N SER A 714 -5.48 27.63 -41.77
CA SER A 714 -4.97 29.01 -41.67
C SER A 714 -4.95 29.73 -43.03
N GLY A 715 -4.56 29.04 -44.11
CA GLY A 715 -4.59 29.60 -45.46
C GLY A 715 -6.00 29.89 -46.03
N MET A 716 -7.07 29.54 -45.32
CA MET A 716 -8.47 29.80 -45.71
C MET A 716 -9.20 30.77 -44.77
N HIS A 717 -8.74 30.91 -43.51
CA HIS A 717 -9.44 31.68 -42.47
C HIS A 717 -8.54 32.72 -41.76
N GLY A 718 -7.24 32.70 -42.00
CA GLY A 718 -6.28 33.63 -41.41
C GLY A 718 -6.60 35.08 -41.77
N GLY A 719 -6.55 35.97 -40.78
CA GLY A 719 -6.97 37.37 -40.92
C GLY A 719 -8.49 37.60 -40.97
N VAL A 720 -9.32 36.56 -40.88
CA VAL A 720 -10.80 36.67 -40.80
C VAL A 720 -11.33 36.32 -39.40
N VAL A 721 -10.55 35.60 -38.59
CA VAL A 721 -10.91 35.18 -37.22
C VAL A 721 -9.94 35.73 -36.17
N HIS A 722 -10.39 35.82 -34.92
CA HIS A 722 -9.48 36.05 -33.78
C HIS A 722 -8.80 34.72 -33.41
N GLU A 723 -7.47 34.67 -33.51
CA GLU A 723 -6.70 33.44 -33.35
C GLU A 723 -6.26 33.25 -31.87
N PRO A 724 -6.67 32.17 -31.17
CA PRO A 724 -6.35 31.96 -29.76
C PRO A 724 -4.85 32.03 -29.41
N VAL A 725 -3.98 31.58 -30.32
CA VAL A 725 -2.52 31.69 -30.17
C VAL A 725 -2.07 33.15 -30.16
N MET A 726 -2.59 33.97 -31.08
CA MET A 726 -2.23 35.39 -31.18
C MET A 726 -2.73 36.18 -29.98
N ASP A 727 -3.95 35.89 -29.50
CA ASP A 727 -4.51 36.54 -28.31
C ASP A 727 -3.75 36.15 -27.04
N LEU A 728 -3.42 34.85 -26.87
CA LEU A 728 -2.60 34.37 -25.76
C LEU A 728 -1.20 35.01 -25.77
N VAL A 729 -0.54 35.05 -26.94
CA VAL A 729 0.79 35.67 -27.08
C VAL A 729 0.74 37.16 -26.74
N ARG A 730 -0.28 37.90 -27.19
CA ARG A 730 -0.47 39.33 -26.85
C ARG A 730 -0.67 39.56 -25.35
N VAL A 731 -1.52 38.75 -24.70
CA VAL A 731 -1.80 38.82 -23.26
C VAL A 731 -0.56 38.48 -22.44
N LEU A 732 0.20 37.45 -22.83
CA LEU A 732 1.43 37.08 -22.13
C LEU A 732 2.55 38.10 -22.39
N SER A 733 2.62 38.70 -23.58
CA SER A 733 3.60 39.75 -23.88
C SER A 733 3.34 41.06 -23.15
N SER A 734 2.11 41.33 -22.68
CA SER A 734 1.85 42.53 -21.87
C SER A 734 2.33 42.41 -20.42
N LEU A 735 2.61 41.20 -19.92
CA LEU A 735 3.05 40.97 -18.53
C LEU A 735 4.42 41.59 -18.22
N VAL A 736 5.27 41.81 -19.22
CA VAL A 736 6.62 42.37 -19.08
C VAL A 736 6.91 43.43 -20.15
N ASP A 737 7.71 44.45 -19.82
CA ASP A 737 8.20 45.41 -20.80
C ASP A 737 9.45 44.94 -21.55
N SER A 738 9.97 45.79 -22.43
CA SER A 738 11.20 45.55 -23.20
C SER A 738 12.49 45.47 -22.36
N SER A 739 12.43 45.76 -21.06
CA SER A 739 13.51 45.54 -20.09
C SER A 739 13.27 44.34 -19.17
N GLY A 740 12.15 43.62 -19.35
CA GLY A 740 11.75 42.46 -18.55
C GLY A 740 11.10 42.79 -17.21
N GLN A 741 10.75 44.05 -16.92
CA GLN A 741 10.05 44.40 -15.67
C GLN A 741 8.56 44.09 -15.78
N ILE A 742 7.97 43.59 -14.69
CA ILE A 742 6.61 43.06 -14.64
C ILE A 742 5.60 44.22 -14.53
N GLN A 743 4.68 44.33 -15.50
CA GLN A 743 3.85 45.53 -15.71
C GLN A 743 2.59 45.61 -14.83
N MET A 744 2.50 44.82 -13.77
CA MET A 744 1.39 44.88 -12.82
C MET A 744 1.50 46.13 -11.93
N GLU A 745 0.40 46.87 -11.79
CA GLU A 745 0.33 48.09 -10.98
C GLU A 745 0.63 47.79 -9.50
N GLY A 746 1.53 48.58 -8.89
CA GLY A 746 1.98 48.40 -7.50
C GLY A 746 2.82 47.15 -7.21
N PHE A 747 3.19 46.35 -8.22
CA PHE A 747 3.83 45.05 -8.01
C PHE A 747 5.18 45.12 -7.29
N TYR A 748 5.98 46.16 -7.57
CA TYR A 748 7.29 46.35 -6.96
C TYR A 748 7.25 47.11 -5.62
N ASP A 749 6.12 47.71 -5.25
CA ASP A 749 5.97 48.51 -4.01
C ASP A 749 6.24 47.68 -2.75
N GLY A 750 5.92 46.37 -2.82
CA GLY A 750 6.19 45.40 -1.77
C GLY A 750 7.64 44.86 -1.75
N VAL A 751 8.53 45.24 -2.67
CA VAL A 751 9.89 44.69 -2.72
C VAL A 751 10.79 45.41 -1.71
N LYS A 752 11.09 44.73 -0.60
CA LYS A 752 11.92 45.27 0.49
C LYS A 752 13.31 45.75 0.00
N PRO A 753 13.69 47.02 0.25
CA PRO A 753 15.06 47.50 0.01
C PRO A 753 16.11 46.71 0.81
N ILE A 754 17.33 46.63 0.28
CA ILE A 754 18.46 46.02 1.00
C ILE A 754 18.79 46.83 2.25
N CYS A 755 19.02 46.15 3.37
CA CYS A 755 19.59 46.76 4.58
C CYS A 755 21.10 46.53 4.66
N GLU A 756 21.79 47.36 5.44
CA GLU A 756 23.25 47.30 5.66
C GLU A 756 23.73 45.89 6.06
N VAL A 757 23.04 45.24 7.01
CA VAL A 757 23.33 43.86 7.44
C VAL A 757 23.21 42.86 6.29
N GLU A 758 22.19 42.98 5.43
CA GLU A 758 22.08 42.10 4.25
C GLU A 758 23.17 42.45 3.22
N ASN A 759 23.57 43.72 3.09
CA ASN A 759 24.65 44.13 2.19
C ASN A 759 25.97 43.44 2.53
N GLU A 760 26.38 43.43 3.80
CA GLU A 760 27.60 42.75 4.28
C GLU A 760 27.63 41.25 3.94
N LEU A 761 26.49 40.56 4.02
CA LEU A 761 26.41 39.13 3.69
C LEU A 761 26.66 38.91 2.18
N TYR A 762 26.09 39.76 1.33
CA TYR A 762 26.36 39.73 -0.12
C TYR A 762 27.80 40.12 -0.45
N ASP A 763 28.43 41.01 0.33
CA ASP A 763 29.84 41.38 0.14
C ASP A 763 30.76 40.16 0.34
N ARG A 764 30.61 39.43 1.46
CA ARG A 764 31.37 38.19 1.73
C ARG A 764 31.16 37.10 0.68
N ILE A 765 29.95 36.98 0.13
CA ILE A 765 29.66 36.02 -0.95
C ILE A 765 30.38 36.42 -2.24
N VAL A 766 30.39 37.72 -2.60
CA VAL A 766 31.09 38.21 -3.78
C VAL A 766 32.61 38.02 -3.64
N GLU A 767 33.17 38.32 -2.46
CA GLU A 767 34.58 38.04 -2.15
C GLU A 767 34.94 36.56 -2.31
N HIS A 768 34.11 35.65 -1.76
CA HIS A 768 34.32 34.20 -1.88
C HIS A 768 34.24 33.70 -3.34
N LEU A 769 33.26 34.18 -4.11
CA LEU A 769 33.08 33.81 -5.52
C LEU A 769 34.12 34.43 -6.46
N GLN A 770 34.79 35.51 -6.04
CA GLN A 770 35.95 36.08 -6.74
C GLN A 770 37.27 35.36 -6.37
N ALA A 771 37.38 34.83 -5.15
CA ALA A 771 38.56 34.10 -4.67
C ALA A 771 38.62 32.63 -5.13
N THR A 772 37.53 32.07 -5.64
CA THR A 772 37.48 30.68 -6.16
C THR A 772 37.37 30.66 -7.69
N GLU A 773 38.01 29.68 -8.34
CA GLU A 773 37.99 29.56 -9.82
C GLU A 773 36.59 29.23 -10.40
N ASN A 774 35.60 28.94 -9.54
CA ASN A 774 34.17 28.64 -9.81
C ASN A 774 33.39 29.69 -10.64
N SER A 775 34.07 30.70 -11.17
CA SER A 775 33.58 31.68 -12.14
C SER A 775 32.78 31.09 -13.32
N ASP A 776 33.02 29.85 -13.72
CA ASP A 776 32.32 29.18 -14.83
C ASP A 776 30.79 29.10 -14.66
N PHE A 777 30.28 28.99 -13.42
CA PHE A 777 28.84 28.98 -13.16
C PHE A 777 28.17 30.35 -13.41
N LEU A 778 28.96 31.42 -13.53
CA LEU A 778 28.50 32.80 -13.75
C LEU A 778 28.86 33.33 -15.15
N ARG A 779 29.71 32.64 -15.92
CA ARG A 779 30.13 33.04 -17.28
C ARG A 779 29.02 33.00 -18.34
N HIS A 780 27.85 32.43 -18.02
CA HIS A 780 26.74 32.25 -18.97
C HIS A 780 25.69 33.37 -18.92
N SER A 781 25.77 34.32 -17.98
CA SER A 781 24.94 35.53 -17.98
C SER A 781 25.63 36.68 -18.70
N SER A 782 24.95 37.31 -19.66
CA SER A 782 25.43 38.49 -20.42
C SER A 782 25.53 39.79 -19.60
N LEU A 783 25.41 39.72 -18.28
CA LEU A 783 25.49 40.82 -17.33
C LEU A 783 26.70 40.58 -16.41
N HIS A 784 27.69 41.46 -16.51
CA HIS A 784 29.05 41.24 -15.99
C HIS A 784 29.24 41.36 -14.46
N ASP A 785 28.17 41.56 -13.68
CA ASP A 785 28.23 41.78 -12.24
C ASP A 785 27.63 40.62 -11.44
N ILE A 786 28.51 39.89 -10.72
CA ILE A 786 28.17 38.81 -9.80
C ILE A 786 27.13 39.25 -8.77
N ARG A 787 27.28 40.46 -8.21
CA ARG A 787 26.37 40.99 -7.20
C ARG A 787 24.97 41.13 -7.77
N GLN A 788 24.81 41.83 -8.89
CA GLN A 788 23.51 42.05 -9.54
C GLN A 788 22.81 40.72 -9.88
N ASN A 789 23.56 39.72 -10.38
CA ASN A 789 23.01 38.40 -10.66
C ASN A 789 22.49 37.70 -9.38
N LEU A 790 23.20 37.81 -8.25
CA LEU A 790 22.71 37.30 -6.95
C LEU A 790 21.51 38.10 -6.41
N LEU A 791 21.48 39.43 -6.61
CA LEU A 791 20.33 40.26 -6.22
C LEU A 791 19.07 39.84 -7.00
N ALA A 792 19.21 39.65 -8.32
CA ALA A 792 18.14 39.22 -9.21
C ALA A 792 17.66 37.79 -8.90
N LYS A 793 18.58 36.86 -8.62
CA LYS A 793 18.24 35.46 -8.29
C LYS A 793 17.47 35.32 -6.97
N TRP A 794 17.75 36.17 -5.97
CA TRP A 794 17.32 35.95 -4.58
C TRP A 794 16.37 36.99 -3.98
N ARG A 795 16.42 38.25 -4.43
CA ARG A 795 15.61 39.35 -3.84
C ARG A 795 14.71 40.07 -4.83
N GLN A 796 14.91 39.89 -6.13
CA GLN A 796 13.97 40.40 -7.12
C GLN A 796 12.90 39.35 -7.44
N PRO A 797 11.64 39.77 -7.63
CA PRO A 797 10.63 38.93 -8.24
C PRO A 797 11.01 38.63 -9.69
N ALA A 798 10.52 37.51 -10.22
CA ALA A 798 10.83 37.09 -11.58
C ALA A 798 9.64 36.36 -12.22
N LEU A 799 9.42 36.57 -13.51
CA LEU A 799 8.40 35.87 -14.29
C LEU A 799 9.07 34.86 -15.22
N SER A 800 8.42 33.71 -15.45
CA SER A 800 8.89 32.71 -16.40
C SER A 800 7.72 32.04 -17.11
N LEU A 801 7.84 31.85 -18.42
CA LEU A 801 6.91 31.12 -19.27
C LEU A 801 7.59 29.79 -19.61
N HIS A 802 7.01 28.68 -19.14
CA HIS A 802 7.63 27.35 -19.20
C HIS A 802 7.28 26.58 -20.48
N LYS A 803 6.06 26.78 -20.98
CA LYS A 803 5.49 26.01 -22.09
C LYS A 803 4.32 26.75 -22.71
N VAL A 804 4.13 26.58 -24.02
CA VAL A 804 2.85 26.83 -24.72
C VAL A 804 2.42 25.53 -25.40
N ASP A 805 1.18 25.13 -25.17
CA ASP A 805 0.49 24.04 -25.87
C ASP A 805 -0.65 24.60 -26.73
N VAL A 806 -1.00 23.88 -27.79
CA VAL A 806 -2.10 24.21 -28.70
C VAL A 806 -2.91 22.96 -29.07
N THR A 807 -4.14 23.15 -29.53
CA THR A 807 -4.91 22.08 -30.19
C THR A 807 -4.40 21.81 -31.62
N GLY A 808 -4.69 20.61 -32.12
CA GLY A 808 -4.33 20.20 -33.48
C GLY A 808 -2.88 19.69 -33.65
N PRO A 809 -2.46 19.37 -34.89
CA PRO A 809 -1.13 18.83 -35.17
C PRO A 809 -0.05 19.92 -35.17
N ALA A 810 1.02 19.71 -34.39
CA ALA A 810 2.13 20.66 -34.18
C ALA A 810 2.95 21.08 -35.43
N HIS A 811 2.61 20.59 -36.62
CA HIS A 811 3.33 20.81 -37.88
C HIS A 811 2.39 21.17 -39.06
N SER A 812 1.21 21.73 -38.78
CA SER A 812 0.16 21.96 -39.79
C SER A 812 -0.23 23.43 -39.96
N THR A 813 -0.72 23.80 -41.14
CA THR A 813 -1.26 25.14 -41.47
C THR A 813 -2.65 25.34 -40.87
N VAL A 814 -2.70 25.37 -39.54
CA VAL A 814 -3.91 25.37 -38.72
C VAL A 814 -3.88 26.53 -37.74
N ILE A 815 -5.05 27.15 -37.53
CA ILE A 815 -5.37 28.06 -36.43
C ILE A 815 -5.97 27.18 -35.32
N PRO A 816 -5.29 26.98 -34.18
CA PRO A 816 -5.81 26.17 -33.09
C PRO A 816 -7.06 26.78 -32.45
N SER A 817 -8.07 25.95 -32.21
CA SER A 817 -9.25 26.29 -31.39
C SER A 817 -8.91 26.61 -29.93
N SER A 818 -7.77 26.15 -29.40
CA SER A 818 -7.27 26.62 -28.11
C SER A 818 -5.75 26.66 -28.04
N ALA A 819 -5.24 27.61 -27.26
CA ALA A 819 -3.86 27.72 -26.85
C ALA A 819 -3.80 27.88 -25.33
N GLN A 820 -2.81 27.27 -24.67
CA GLN A 820 -2.59 27.42 -23.23
C GLN A 820 -1.09 27.58 -22.92
N ALA A 821 -0.76 28.36 -21.90
CA ALA A 821 0.61 28.53 -21.43
C ALA A 821 0.73 28.22 -19.93
N SER A 822 1.85 27.60 -19.55
CA SER A 822 2.25 27.46 -18.15
C SER A 822 3.20 28.60 -17.78
N VAL A 823 2.82 29.35 -16.74
CA VAL A 823 3.52 30.56 -16.27
C VAL A 823 3.85 30.39 -14.79
N SER A 824 4.98 30.93 -14.34
CA SER A 824 5.22 31.17 -12.92
C SER A 824 5.70 32.57 -12.61
N ILE A 825 5.30 33.09 -11.45
CA ILE A 825 5.81 34.33 -10.87
C ILE A 825 6.47 33.97 -9.54
N ARG A 826 7.77 34.26 -9.41
CA ARG A 826 8.49 34.22 -8.13
C ARG A 826 8.27 35.54 -7.40
N ILE A 827 7.83 35.48 -6.15
CA ILE A 827 7.58 36.65 -5.28
C ILE A 827 8.60 36.72 -4.14
N VAL A 828 8.72 37.87 -3.51
CA VAL A 828 9.78 38.19 -2.54
C VAL A 828 9.25 38.89 -1.28
N PRO A 829 10.03 38.93 -0.17
CA PRO A 829 9.57 39.46 1.11
C PRO A 829 8.89 40.82 1.05
N ASN A 830 7.78 40.90 1.81
CA ASN A 830 6.75 41.95 1.84
C ASN A 830 5.73 41.99 0.68
N GLN A 831 5.90 41.22 -0.42
CA GLN A 831 4.81 41.03 -1.39
C GLN A 831 3.78 40.02 -0.84
N LYS A 832 2.51 40.41 -0.65
CA LYS A 832 1.49 39.48 -0.13
C LYS A 832 0.93 38.59 -1.24
N MET A 833 1.00 37.26 -1.07
CA MET A 833 0.51 36.27 -2.04
C MET A 833 -0.87 36.62 -2.62
N SER A 834 -1.87 36.85 -1.76
CA SER A 834 -3.24 37.16 -2.19
C SER A 834 -3.36 38.41 -3.05
N GLN A 835 -2.59 39.47 -2.75
CA GLN A 835 -2.60 40.71 -3.54
C GLN A 835 -1.98 40.49 -4.92
N ILE A 836 -0.80 39.85 -4.98
CA ILE A 836 -0.13 39.57 -6.26
C ILE A 836 -0.99 38.65 -7.14
N THR A 837 -1.61 37.62 -6.55
CA THR A 837 -2.54 36.72 -7.26
C THR A 837 -3.75 37.47 -7.83
N SER A 838 -4.38 38.37 -7.06
CA SER A 838 -5.49 39.19 -7.56
C SER A 838 -5.06 40.14 -8.68
N SER A 839 -3.94 40.85 -8.51
CA SER A 839 -3.41 41.75 -9.54
C SER A 839 -3.06 41.01 -10.84
N PHE A 840 -2.52 39.79 -10.75
CA PHE A 840 -2.18 38.96 -11.91
C PHE A 840 -3.42 38.55 -12.72
N ILE A 841 -4.48 38.09 -12.04
CA ILE A 841 -5.75 37.75 -12.69
C ILE A 841 -6.36 38.98 -13.36
N GLN A 842 -6.50 40.08 -12.62
CA GLN A 842 -7.10 41.33 -13.13
C GLN A 842 -6.29 41.92 -14.29
N PHE A 843 -4.96 41.81 -14.26
CA PHE A 843 -4.09 42.28 -15.35
C PHE A 843 -4.27 41.47 -16.63
N LEU A 844 -4.32 40.13 -16.52
CA LEU A 844 -4.57 39.24 -17.66
C LEU A 844 -5.97 39.47 -18.25
N GLU A 845 -7.00 39.59 -17.41
CA GLU A 845 -8.38 39.88 -17.83
C GLU A 845 -8.48 41.24 -18.55
N LYS A 846 -7.89 42.30 -17.98
CA LYS A 846 -7.85 43.64 -18.57
C LYS A 846 -7.08 43.66 -19.90
N SER A 847 -5.95 42.95 -19.97
CA SER A 847 -5.16 42.81 -21.21
C SER A 847 -5.96 42.09 -22.29
N PHE A 848 -6.65 40.99 -21.95
CA PHE A 848 -7.47 40.24 -22.90
C PHE A 848 -8.70 41.04 -23.38
N GLN A 849 -9.39 41.74 -22.47
CA GLN A 849 -10.50 42.64 -22.82
C GLN A 849 -10.07 43.73 -23.80
N SER A 850 -8.85 44.27 -23.65
CA SER A 850 -8.31 45.30 -24.56
C SER A 850 -8.14 44.82 -26.02
N LEU A 851 -8.03 43.50 -26.25
CA LEU A 851 -7.96 42.92 -27.58
C LEU A 851 -9.30 42.95 -28.34
N ASN A 852 -10.42 43.14 -27.64
CA ASN A 852 -11.79 43.05 -28.19
C ASN A 852 -12.06 41.72 -28.93
N SER A 853 -11.40 40.64 -28.51
CA SER A 853 -11.49 39.31 -29.12
C SER A 853 -12.83 38.63 -28.83
N GLY A 854 -13.28 37.80 -29.77
CA GLY A 854 -14.43 36.90 -29.62
C GLY A 854 -14.08 35.54 -28.97
N ASN A 855 -12.84 35.33 -28.57
CA ASN A 855 -12.40 34.14 -27.85
C ASN A 855 -12.70 34.28 -26.33
N ALA A 856 -12.53 33.20 -25.57
CA ALA A 856 -12.66 33.18 -24.11
C ALA A 856 -11.30 32.95 -23.43
N LEU A 857 -11.02 33.72 -22.37
CA LEU A 857 -9.88 33.53 -21.47
C LEU A 857 -10.28 32.67 -20.26
N GLN A 858 -9.41 31.74 -19.87
CA GLN A 858 -9.47 31.00 -18.61
C GLN A 858 -8.11 31.11 -17.92
N ILE A 859 -8.12 31.37 -16.61
CA ILE A 859 -6.91 31.41 -15.77
C ILE A 859 -7.12 30.41 -14.63
N GLU A 860 -6.17 29.50 -14.45
CA GLU A 860 -6.15 28.52 -13.37
C GLU A 860 -4.88 28.71 -12.52
N LEU A 861 -5.02 28.64 -11.20
CA LEU A 861 -3.90 28.72 -10.25
C LEU A 861 -3.56 27.31 -9.79
N ASN A 862 -2.51 26.72 -10.37
CA ASN A 862 -2.13 25.33 -10.16
C ASN A 862 -1.57 25.11 -8.74
N GLN A 863 -0.70 26.02 -8.28
CA GLN A 863 -0.03 25.97 -6.98
C GLN A 863 0.38 27.38 -6.56
N THR A 864 0.32 27.66 -5.26
CA THR A 864 0.87 28.89 -4.66
C THR A 864 1.69 28.53 -3.42
N THR A 865 2.71 29.33 -3.14
CA THR A 865 3.63 29.17 -2.00
C THR A 865 4.18 30.53 -1.65
N ASP A 866 4.02 30.99 -0.41
CA ASP A 866 4.54 32.31 -0.01
C ASP A 866 6.07 32.29 0.13
N TRP A 867 6.68 33.48 0.20
CA TRP A 867 8.12 33.59 0.47
C TRP A 867 8.46 33.26 1.93
N TRP A 868 9.74 33.03 2.20
CA TRP A 868 10.27 32.90 3.56
C TRP A 868 11.50 33.78 3.76
N LEU A 869 11.66 34.33 4.97
CA LEU A 869 12.81 35.14 5.35
C LEU A 869 13.03 35.03 6.87
N GLY A 870 14.03 34.23 7.28
CA GLY A 870 14.47 34.16 8.66
C GLY A 870 15.25 35.43 9.09
N ASP A 871 15.36 35.66 10.40
CA ASP A 871 16.19 36.75 10.95
C ASP A 871 17.60 36.23 11.29
N PRO A 872 18.68 36.78 10.69
CA PRO A 872 20.05 36.46 11.06
C PRO A 872 20.44 36.81 12.50
N LYS A 873 19.65 37.63 13.20
CA LYS A 873 19.90 38.04 14.59
C LYS A 873 19.20 37.16 15.62
N ASP A 874 18.36 36.23 15.19
CA ASP A 874 17.62 35.33 16.08
C ASP A 874 18.56 34.38 16.85
N PRO A 875 18.29 34.08 18.15
CA PRO A 875 19.15 33.19 18.95
C PRO A 875 19.35 31.79 18.37
N TYR A 876 18.35 31.22 17.69
CA TYR A 876 18.45 29.92 17.04
C TYR A 876 19.24 30.01 15.73
N SER A 877 19.01 31.06 14.93
CA SER A 877 19.80 31.35 13.74
C SER A 877 21.30 31.51 14.06
N LYS A 878 21.61 32.20 15.17
CA LYS A 878 22.97 32.29 15.68
C LYS A 878 23.51 30.94 16.21
N ALA A 879 22.67 30.14 16.89
CA ALA A 879 23.09 28.85 17.40
C ALA A 879 23.51 27.86 16.29
N ILE A 880 22.86 27.90 15.12
CA ILE A 880 23.25 27.07 13.98
C ILE A 880 24.50 27.63 13.26
N ASP A 881 24.65 28.95 13.11
CA ASP A 881 25.87 29.60 12.58
C ASP A 881 27.14 29.20 13.36
N GLU A 882 27.10 29.32 14.69
CA GLU A 882 28.19 28.87 15.57
C GLU A 882 28.43 27.36 15.47
N SER A 883 27.37 26.55 15.33
CA SER A 883 27.51 25.09 15.22
C SER A 883 28.19 24.66 13.92
N ILE A 884 27.96 25.40 12.83
CA ILE A 884 28.64 25.21 11.54
C ILE A 884 30.11 25.63 11.65
N GLU A 885 30.40 26.81 12.21
CA GLU A 885 31.78 27.29 12.42
C GLU A 885 32.60 26.33 13.28
N GLU A 886 32.02 25.81 14.37
CA GLU A 886 32.65 24.81 15.24
C GLU A 886 32.94 23.46 14.56
N GLU A 887 32.25 23.11 13.47
CA GLU A 887 32.42 21.82 12.76
C GLU A 887 33.26 21.94 11.49
N TRP A 888 33.17 23.06 10.78
CA TRP A 888 33.88 23.29 9.52
C TRP A 888 35.14 24.14 9.68
N GLY A 889 35.33 24.83 10.81
CA GLY A 889 36.48 25.70 11.06
C GLY A 889 36.44 27.02 10.28
N VAL A 890 35.32 27.30 9.61
CA VAL A 890 35.05 28.49 8.81
C VAL A 890 33.60 28.93 9.04
N LYS A 891 33.34 30.25 9.03
CA LYS A 891 31.97 30.76 9.10
C LYS A 891 31.17 30.38 7.85
N PRO A 892 29.88 30.03 7.98
CA PRO A 892 29.04 29.78 6.81
C PRO A 892 28.83 31.06 5.98
N LEU A 893 28.64 30.86 4.67
CA LEU A 893 28.05 31.89 3.82
C LEU A 893 26.54 31.92 4.04
N TRP A 894 26.01 33.07 4.43
CA TRP A 894 24.58 33.27 4.59
C TRP A 894 23.95 33.58 3.25
N ILE A 895 23.20 32.62 2.71
CA ILE A 895 22.64 32.66 1.36
C ILE A 895 21.12 32.79 1.40
N ARG A 896 20.57 33.22 0.28
CA ARG A 896 19.15 33.07 -0.05
C ARG A 896 19.05 32.17 -1.26
N GLU A 897 17.85 31.73 -1.62
CA GLU A 897 17.67 30.88 -2.80
C GLU A 897 16.53 31.33 -3.70
N GLY A 898 16.65 30.97 -4.99
CA GLY A 898 15.68 31.32 -6.01
C GLY A 898 14.47 30.40 -6.08
N GLY A 899 14.51 29.27 -5.35
CA GLY A 899 13.44 28.29 -5.19
C GLY A 899 12.44 28.66 -4.10
N SER A 900 11.60 27.69 -3.72
CA SER A 900 10.53 27.79 -2.72
C SER A 900 10.34 26.43 -2.06
N ILE A 901 10.09 26.39 -0.75
CA ILE A 901 9.76 25.17 0.01
C ILE A 901 8.42 25.45 0.70
N PRO A 902 7.29 24.86 0.27
CA PRO A 902 5.94 25.26 0.71
C PRO A 902 5.73 25.20 2.22
N SER A 903 6.30 24.18 2.84
CA SER A 903 6.05 23.83 4.23
C SER A 903 6.71 24.78 5.25
N ILE A 904 7.75 25.56 4.90
CA ILE A 904 8.42 26.45 5.88
C ILE A 904 7.50 27.60 6.35
N PRO A 905 6.99 28.50 5.48
CA PRO A 905 6.11 29.59 5.93
C PRO A 905 4.78 29.08 6.50
N PHE A 906 4.32 27.90 6.07
CA PHE A 906 3.17 27.24 6.69
C PHE A 906 3.45 26.80 8.13
N LEU A 907 4.57 26.10 8.39
CA LEU A 907 4.91 25.60 9.72
C LEU A 907 5.23 26.74 10.70
N GLU A 908 5.92 27.81 10.27
CA GLU A 908 6.13 29.00 11.11
C GLU A 908 4.79 29.65 11.52
N ASN A 909 3.83 29.76 10.59
CA ASN A 909 2.51 30.31 10.88
C ASN A 909 1.64 29.37 11.72
N GLU A 910 1.71 28.06 11.50
CA GLU A 910 0.88 27.07 12.20
C GLU A 910 1.35 26.83 13.64
N PHE A 911 2.66 26.90 13.91
CA PHE A 911 3.21 26.68 15.26
C PHE A 911 3.67 27.97 15.98
N GLU A 912 3.52 29.14 15.35
CA GLU A 912 4.04 30.44 15.81
C GLU A 912 5.56 30.47 16.09
N ALA A 913 6.28 29.44 15.61
CA ALA A 913 7.70 29.19 15.83
C ALA A 913 8.60 29.81 14.73
N LYS A 914 9.90 29.92 15.00
CA LYS A 914 10.91 30.37 14.02
C LYS A 914 11.56 29.20 13.31
N ALA A 915 11.78 29.32 12.00
CA ALA A 915 12.55 28.37 11.22
C ALA A 915 14.03 28.76 11.08
N VAL A 916 14.89 27.74 11.05
CA VAL A 916 16.29 27.82 10.62
C VAL A 916 16.54 26.78 9.54
N HIS A 917 17.16 27.19 8.42
CA HIS A 917 17.41 26.31 7.28
C HIS A 917 18.91 26.08 7.08
N PHE A 918 19.35 24.88 7.46
CA PHE A 918 20.73 24.40 7.32
C PHE A 918 20.84 23.44 6.13
N PRO A 919 21.34 23.86 4.96
CA PRO A 919 21.57 22.96 3.84
C PRO A 919 22.73 21.99 4.11
N MET A 920 22.55 20.72 3.74
CA MET A 920 23.62 19.71 3.70
C MET A 920 24.10 19.37 2.27
N GLY A 921 23.29 19.68 1.25
CA GLY A 921 23.68 19.45 -0.15
C GLY A 921 24.74 20.45 -0.63
N SER A 922 25.45 20.11 -1.70
CA SER A 922 26.40 20.98 -2.40
C SER A 922 25.90 21.34 -3.81
N ALA A 923 26.41 22.43 -4.40
CA ALA A 923 25.90 22.95 -5.68
C ALA A 923 25.96 21.95 -6.86
N THR A 924 26.84 20.93 -6.75
CA THR A 924 27.07 19.91 -7.77
C THR A 924 26.39 18.56 -7.44
N ASP A 925 25.45 18.56 -6.48
CA ASP A 925 24.72 17.36 -6.05
C ASP A 925 23.68 16.90 -7.07
N ALA A 926 23.35 17.73 -8.06
CA ALA A 926 22.47 17.40 -9.18
C ALA A 926 21.08 16.90 -8.74
N ALA A 927 20.53 17.52 -7.68
CA ALA A 927 19.14 17.38 -7.25
C ALA A 927 18.16 17.50 -8.43
N HIS A 928 17.08 16.72 -8.40
CA HIS A 928 16.15 16.42 -9.50
C HIS A 928 16.76 15.87 -10.82
N LEU A 929 18.07 15.93 -11.06
CA LEU A 929 18.72 15.55 -12.31
C LEU A 929 19.30 14.11 -12.29
N PRO A 930 19.76 13.56 -13.43
CA PRO A 930 20.46 12.29 -13.48
C PRO A 930 21.84 12.33 -12.82
N ASN A 931 22.23 11.23 -12.14
CA ASN A 931 23.47 11.12 -11.35
C ASN A 931 23.49 12.03 -10.10
N GLU A 932 22.32 12.25 -9.49
CA GLU A 932 22.21 12.88 -8.17
C GLU A 932 23.15 12.21 -7.17
N ARG A 933 23.80 13.04 -6.35
CA ARG A 933 24.83 12.64 -5.40
C ARG A 933 24.81 13.51 -4.14
N ILE A 934 25.45 13.04 -3.07
CA ILE A 934 25.82 13.87 -1.91
C ILE A 934 27.17 13.43 -1.36
N ARG A 935 27.97 14.36 -0.83
CA ARG A 935 29.28 14.05 -0.24
C ARG A 935 29.09 13.40 1.13
N MET A 936 29.73 12.26 1.38
CA MET A 936 29.66 11.53 2.67
C MET A 936 30.01 12.46 3.85
N LEU A 937 31.06 13.26 3.69
CA LEU A 937 31.51 14.25 4.65
C LEU A 937 30.43 15.29 5.01
N ASN A 938 29.56 15.67 4.06
CA ASN A 938 28.49 16.63 4.33
C ASN A 938 27.40 16.01 5.23
N LEU A 939 27.08 14.72 5.06
CA LEU A 939 26.13 14.02 5.94
C LEU A 939 26.70 13.80 7.34
N GLU A 940 27.97 13.39 7.44
CA GLU A 940 28.65 13.18 8.73
C GLU A 940 28.77 14.49 9.52
N LYS A 941 29.34 15.53 8.90
CA LYS A 941 29.45 16.85 9.53
C LYS A 941 28.10 17.51 9.71
N GLY A 942 27.14 17.30 8.81
CA GLY A 942 25.76 17.77 8.96
C GLY A 942 25.10 17.20 10.23
N SER A 943 25.29 15.90 10.48
CA SER A 943 24.88 15.26 11.73
C SER A 943 25.55 15.89 12.96
N ASN A 944 26.87 16.14 12.91
CA ASN A 944 27.60 16.81 13.99
C ASN A 944 27.13 18.26 14.26
N VAL A 945 26.89 19.05 13.20
CA VAL A 945 26.32 20.40 13.29
C VAL A 945 24.95 20.38 13.97
N VAL A 946 24.07 19.45 13.58
CA VAL A 946 22.75 19.29 14.19
C VAL A 946 22.87 18.88 15.67
N ALA A 947 23.80 17.98 16.01
CA ALA A 947 24.06 17.58 17.39
C ALA A 947 24.58 18.74 18.28
N LYS A 948 25.40 19.65 17.72
CA LYS A 948 25.83 20.90 18.36
C LYS A 948 24.67 21.90 18.51
N PHE A 949 23.88 22.08 17.46
CA PHE A 949 22.72 22.97 17.46
C PHE A 949 21.71 22.58 18.54
N LEU A 950 21.29 21.31 18.61
CA LEU A 950 20.35 20.83 19.63
C LEU A 950 20.86 21.06 21.06
N LYS A 951 22.18 20.93 21.29
CA LYS A 951 22.82 21.29 22.57
C LYS A 951 22.74 22.79 22.85
N LYS A 952 23.02 23.68 21.88
CA LYS A 952 22.89 25.14 22.02
C LYS A 952 21.43 25.59 22.20
N VAL A 953 20.46 24.98 21.52
CA VAL A 953 19.01 25.28 21.66
C VAL A 953 18.54 25.14 23.11
N SER A 954 19.04 24.16 23.87
CA SER A 954 18.73 24.02 25.30
C SER A 954 19.16 25.22 26.15
N GLN A 955 20.17 25.98 25.70
CA GLN A 955 20.83 27.07 26.45
C GLN A 955 20.34 28.47 26.05
N VAL A 956 19.53 28.58 25.00
CA VAL A 956 18.81 29.82 24.65
C VAL A 956 17.98 30.28 25.86
N LYS A 957 17.71 31.58 25.98
CA LYS A 957 16.79 32.14 26.98
C LYS A 957 15.47 32.49 26.33
N ASN A 958 14.36 32.24 27.03
CA ASN A 958 13.07 32.80 26.61
C ASN A 958 13.16 34.32 26.73
N SER A 959 12.81 35.01 25.66
CA SER A 959 12.79 36.47 25.51
C SER A 959 11.47 37.07 25.95
#